data_AF-A0A496ZP63-F1
#
_entry.id   AF-A0A496ZP63-F1
#
_cell.length_a   1.000
_cell.length_b   1.000
_cell.length_c   1.000
_cell.angle_alpha   90.00
_cell.angle_beta   90.00
_cell.angle_gamma   90.00
#
_symmetry.space_group_name_H-M   'P 1'
#
loop_
_entity.id
_entity.type
_entity.pdbx_description
1 polymer ?
#
loop_
_entity_poly.entity_id
_entity_poly.type
_entity_poly.pdbx_seq_one_letter_code
_entity_poly.pdbx_strand_id
1 'polypeptide(L)'
;MINKRSIIITDIGSTTTKAILFQKERDNYKLIDLQNRPTTVERPVEDVKIGIYNAIKELESKVSQKILSDDSSPEYLKFLEDSMYLTTSSAGGGLQILVIGLTLFDSASSAERAAYGAGGVILDTFAVDDHRSAVEKMQLMKILHPDIILFSGGIDGGAISGIFRLGEILTLSHPKPKFGEKEKIPLVYAGNKDAQSFIKTLFSKQFDLHIVPNIRPTMKDENLQPSRDKIHQLFMDNVMEQAPGYQEVKQFVSDDIIPTPMGVIKALQLVSRQLNENVMALDIGGATTDIFSNILGQYYRTVSANYGMSYSISNVMADCGFDKIKQWLPDDMDENYIRNYISNKMLYPTYIPKDDYQLAIEHAVAREAIRMAKEHHMKMHFNTEQIGILDKIKTRNLDKFAETFYVEKMIEKRKFHNKDINIMIGAGGVISNAEKVEQSLISIIDGLNPQGITEIWRDNHFISPHIGKLSDVDEKLATELLMKECYEKIALVIRPIYKKMKIEQDVMSISIKNDVEKRYTIKANEVKYIPNEQRKESQVVIELEKGFYLLDDSHKISLTSDLPILIDTRMKEELSFTKLNNELGLYNLENRQLNLNDCFADFFEKKDIDTGIHTLTISLPYEGDIFVDEGDKIQPDTLIGENRYDPARIYVLSLFTDEKLELTPDSLRKSILVKNGDEIKFGQKIIEIESRGIIDEIKGKYHTYHSPVRGRIEDINFSAGTIIIREIQDYSTKPIVVDVAKKLGVHPKHIKGHLKKELNDFVYAGEGLASKLIQGRAVIISAPSTGTIKEIDIEKGTVTIQYDKKPYQKFAGIRGKVVKVEENISASIEYEGSNLSGIIGFGSSASGDILFFKENMDLDEKTCCDKIVVYPEKIDYHILKQSADIKVKGIIASSIDNKDLVKFIDSEIGVALTGDEKIPYPIIITEGFGDFKMDERYVEFFKKSEGKLAYINGHTQIRAGVTRPRIIVM
;
A
#
# COMPACT_ATOMS: atom_id res chain seq x y z
N MET A 1 1.57 -31.66 28.54
CA MET A 1 0.95 -32.58 27.56
C MET A 1 -0.54 -32.36 27.56
N ILE A 2 -1.09 -32.08 26.39
CA ILE A 2 -2.52 -31.87 26.18
C ILE A 2 -3.28 -33.17 26.47
N ASN A 3 -4.23 -33.14 27.42
CA ASN A 3 -5.09 -34.27 27.78
C ASN A 3 -6.52 -34.07 27.27
N LYS A 4 -6.64 -33.86 25.95
CA LYS A 4 -7.92 -33.72 25.24
C LYS A 4 -7.95 -34.73 24.11
N ARG A 5 -9.12 -35.26 23.75
CA ARG A 5 -9.22 -36.19 22.62
C ARG A 5 -9.07 -35.48 21.27
N SER A 6 -9.55 -34.24 21.19
CA SER A 6 -9.58 -33.47 19.95
C SER A 6 -8.94 -32.08 20.15
N ILE A 7 -8.15 -31.64 19.17
CA ILE A 7 -7.64 -30.27 19.09
C ILE A 7 -8.20 -29.66 17.81
N ILE A 8 -8.93 -28.57 17.96
CA ILE A 8 -9.48 -27.80 16.85
C ILE A 8 -8.74 -26.48 16.82
N ILE A 9 -8.15 -26.17 15.68
CA ILE A 9 -7.47 -24.90 15.47
C ILE A 9 -8.13 -24.20 14.30
N THR A 10 -8.46 -22.93 14.46
CA THR A 10 -8.92 -22.09 13.35
C THR A 10 -7.88 -21.04 12.99
N ASP A 11 -7.90 -20.62 11.73
CA ASP A 11 -7.24 -19.42 11.24
C ASP A 11 -8.32 -18.56 10.59
N ILE A 12 -8.62 -17.44 11.22
CA ILE A 12 -9.63 -16.50 10.75
C ILE A 12 -8.94 -15.54 9.76
N GLY A 13 -8.80 -15.98 8.52
CA GLY A 13 -8.14 -15.21 7.45
C GLY A 13 -8.97 -14.00 6.98
N SER A 14 -8.42 -13.15 6.11
CA SER A 14 -9.17 -12.01 5.53
C SER A 14 -10.28 -12.42 4.55
N THR A 15 -10.16 -13.59 3.94
CA THR A 15 -11.06 -14.08 2.88
C THR A 15 -11.72 -15.40 3.26
N THR A 16 -10.99 -16.29 3.91
CA THR A 16 -11.50 -17.59 4.37
C THR A 16 -11.12 -17.85 5.81
N THR A 17 -12.07 -18.34 6.60
CA THR A 17 -11.82 -18.98 7.90
C THR A 17 -11.52 -20.46 7.66
N LYS A 18 -10.33 -20.91 8.04
CA LYS A 18 -9.90 -22.32 7.94
C LYS A 18 -10.00 -22.98 9.30
N ALA A 19 -10.51 -24.21 9.35
CA ALA A 19 -10.60 -25.01 10.56
C ALA A 19 -9.91 -26.35 10.32
N ILE A 20 -9.08 -26.77 11.28
CA ILE A 20 -8.41 -28.07 11.28
C ILE A 20 -8.75 -28.86 12.53
N LEU A 21 -8.91 -30.17 12.37
CA LEU A 21 -9.16 -31.11 13.45
C LEU A 21 -7.99 -32.09 13.56
N PHE A 22 -7.31 -32.06 14.71
CA PHE A 22 -6.42 -33.13 15.14
C PHE A 22 -7.12 -34.01 16.16
N GLN A 23 -6.90 -35.31 16.08
CA GLN A 23 -7.44 -36.27 17.03
C GLN A 23 -6.34 -37.17 17.57
N LYS A 24 -6.44 -37.47 18.87
CA LYS A 24 -5.51 -38.36 19.55
C LYS A 24 -5.78 -39.81 19.16
N GLU A 25 -4.79 -40.44 18.52
CA GLU A 25 -4.73 -41.87 18.24
C GLU A 25 -3.63 -42.51 19.10
N ARG A 26 -4.03 -43.28 20.12
CA ARG A 26 -3.12 -43.82 21.15
C ARG A 26 -2.37 -42.70 21.88
N ASP A 27 -1.09 -42.49 21.56
CA ASP A 27 -0.20 -41.50 22.18
C ASP A 27 0.13 -40.31 21.28
N ASN A 28 -0.25 -40.34 19.99
CA ASN A 28 0.06 -39.29 19.01
C ASN A 28 -1.22 -38.61 18.50
N TYR A 29 -1.11 -37.37 18.05
CA TYR A 29 -2.20 -36.72 17.31
C TYR A 29 -1.97 -36.88 15.81
N LYS A 30 -3.07 -36.98 15.07
CA LYS A 30 -3.07 -37.03 13.61
C LYS A 30 -4.07 -36.01 13.05
N LEU A 31 -3.75 -35.42 11.90
CA LEU A 31 -4.69 -34.60 11.15
C LEU A 31 -5.84 -35.48 10.63
N ILE A 32 -7.07 -35.15 11.00
CA ILE A 32 -8.26 -35.90 10.59
C ILE A 32 -8.93 -35.26 9.37
N ASP A 33 -9.17 -33.95 9.43
CA ASP A 33 -9.79 -33.20 8.35
C ASP A 33 -9.48 -31.70 8.45
N LEU A 34 -9.61 -31.01 7.31
CA LEU A 34 -9.47 -29.56 7.15
C LEU A 34 -10.62 -29.04 6.30
N GLN A 35 -11.30 -28.02 6.80
CA GLN A 35 -12.35 -27.33 6.04
C GLN A 35 -12.15 -25.82 6.06
N ASN A 36 -12.73 -25.14 5.09
CA ASN A 36 -12.73 -23.68 5.05
C ASN A 36 -14.08 -23.13 4.58
N ARG A 37 -14.37 -21.89 5.01
CA ARG A 37 -15.56 -21.12 4.64
C ARG A 37 -15.20 -19.65 4.48
N PRO A 38 -15.98 -18.86 3.71
CA PRO A 38 -15.77 -17.42 3.64
C PRO A 38 -15.71 -16.78 5.04
N THR A 39 -14.75 -15.89 5.26
CA THR A 39 -14.68 -15.09 6.47
C THR A 39 -15.84 -14.10 6.50
N THR A 40 -16.50 -13.95 7.65
CA THR A 40 -17.70 -13.11 7.83
C THR A 40 -17.41 -11.80 8.58
N VAL A 41 -16.21 -11.24 8.42
CA VAL A 41 -15.77 -10.02 9.13
C VAL A 41 -16.31 -8.73 8.51
N GLU A 42 -16.72 -8.77 7.24
CA GLU A 42 -17.25 -7.63 6.48
C GLU A 42 -18.78 -7.64 6.40
N ARG A 43 -19.35 -6.53 5.93
CA ARG A 43 -20.79 -6.43 5.64
C ARG A 43 -21.22 -7.46 4.59
N PRO A 44 -22.46 -7.98 4.67
CA PRO A 44 -23.54 -7.58 5.60
C PRO A 44 -23.51 -8.30 6.96
N VAL A 45 -22.57 -9.20 7.20
CA VAL A 45 -22.59 -10.08 8.37
C VAL A 45 -21.91 -9.43 9.59
N GLU A 46 -20.72 -8.86 9.40
CA GLU A 46 -19.95 -8.20 10.47
C GLU A 46 -19.87 -9.03 11.78
N ASP A 47 -19.56 -10.32 11.69
CA ASP A 47 -19.31 -11.20 12.86
C ASP A 47 -18.49 -12.43 12.47
N VAL A 48 -17.24 -12.53 12.94
CA VAL A 48 -16.34 -13.66 12.63
C VAL A 48 -16.78 -15.01 13.22
N LYS A 49 -17.63 -15.02 14.26
CA LYS A 49 -18.14 -16.26 14.88
C LYS A 49 -18.93 -17.11 13.88
N ILE A 50 -19.66 -16.46 12.99
CA ILE A 50 -20.47 -17.14 11.96
C ILE A 50 -19.55 -17.93 11.01
N GLY A 51 -18.45 -17.32 10.56
CA GLY A 51 -17.44 -18.00 9.73
C GLY A 51 -16.79 -19.18 10.46
N ILE A 52 -16.45 -19.03 11.74
CA ILE A 52 -15.92 -20.11 12.59
C ILE A 52 -16.93 -21.25 12.70
N TYR A 53 -18.19 -20.94 13.05
CA TYR A 53 -19.28 -21.90 13.16
C TYR A 53 -19.47 -22.69 11.87
N ASN A 54 -19.54 -21.99 10.73
CA ASN A 54 -19.73 -22.62 9.42
C ASN A 54 -18.57 -23.55 9.05
N ALA A 55 -17.33 -23.15 9.34
CA ALA A 55 -16.16 -23.99 9.07
C ALA A 55 -16.14 -25.25 9.95
N ILE A 56 -16.50 -25.13 11.22
CA ILE A 56 -16.59 -26.28 12.14
C ILE A 56 -17.76 -27.19 11.79
N LYS A 57 -18.92 -26.64 11.42
CA LYS A 57 -20.07 -27.46 10.98
C LYS A 57 -19.76 -28.26 9.73
N GLU A 58 -18.99 -27.70 8.79
CA GLU A 58 -18.51 -28.47 7.65
C GLU A 58 -17.60 -29.62 8.10
N LEU A 59 -16.64 -29.38 9.00
CA LEU A 59 -15.81 -30.45 9.58
C LEU A 59 -16.67 -31.54 10.21
N GLU A 60 -17.65 -31.18 11.07
CA GLU A 60 -18.53 -32.16 11.72
C GLU A 60 -19.27 -33.03 10.70
N SER A 61 -19.74 -32.44 9.60
CA SER A 61 -20.44 -33.15 8.53
C SER A 61 -19.56 -34.15 7.78
N LYS A 62 -18.27 -33.84 7.61
CA LYS A 62 -17.30 -34.67 6.88
C LYS A 62 -16.78 -35.81 7.74
N VAL A 63 -16.48 -35.53 9.01
CA VAL A 63 -15.86 -36.49 9.94
C VAL A 63 -16.92 -37.33 10.68
N SER A 64 -18.21 -36.96 10.58
CA SER A 64 -19.31 -37.61 11.33
C SER A 64 -19.08 -37.65 12.85
N GLN A 65 -18.38 -36.65 13.38
CA GLN A 65 -18.07 -36.49 14.80
C GLN A 65 -18.50 -35.09 15.25
N LYS A 66 -19.17 -35.00 16.40
CA LYS A 66 -19.50 -33.70 17.02
C LYS A 66 -18.29 -33.10 17.71
N ILE A 67 -18.14 -31.79 17.55
CA ILE A 67 -17.12 -30.91 18.11
C ILE A 67 -17.79 -29.85 18.97
N LEU A 68 -18.90 -29.29 18.47
CA LEU A 68 -19.74 -28.33 19.16
C LEU A 68 -20.84 -29.04 19.95
N SER A 69 -21.30 -28.43 21.04
CA SER A 69 -22.44 -28.92 21.80
C SER A 69 -23.77 -28.65 21.07
N ASP A 70 -24.83 -29.35 21.48
CA ASP A 70 -26.15 -29.27 20.84
C ASP A 70 -26.83 -27.90 20.98
N ASP A 71 -26.44 -27.13 22.00
CA ASP A 71 -26.89 -25.76 22.27
C ASP A 71 -26.04 -24.69 21.57
N SER A 72 -25.05 -25.06 20.74
CA SER A 72 -24.24 -24.10 19.99
C SER A 72 -24.99 -23.56 18.76
N SER A 73 -24.93 -22.24 18.56
CA SER A 73 -25.48 -21.53 17.40
C SER A 73 -24.40 -20.64 16.75
N PRO A 74 -24.65 -20.05 15.56
CA PRO A 74 -23.74 -19.07 14.97
C PRO A 74 -23.43 -17.88 15.88
N GLU A 75 -24.38 -17.44 16.72
CA GLU A 75 -24.18 -16.34 17.66
C GLU A 75 -23.47 -16.77 18.96
N TYR A 76 -23.57 -18.04 19.33
CA TYR A 76 -23.06 -18.62 20.58
C TYR A 76 -22.31 -19.95 20.34
N LEU A 77 -20.98 -19.86 20.32
CA LEU A 77 -20.10 -21.00 20.11
C LEU A 77 -19.78 -21.71 21.43
N LYS A 78 -20.08 -23.01 21.50
CA LYS A 78 -19.78 -23.84 22.66
C LYS A 78 -19.20 -25.18 22.22
N PHE A 79 -17.96 -25.43 22.65
CA PHE A 79 -17.21 -26.65 22.35
C PHE A 79 -17.50 -27.73 23.39
N LEU A 80 -17.42 -29.00 22.97
CA LEU A 80 -17.47 -30.13 23.89
C LEU A 80 -16.28 -30.12 24.85
N GLU A 81 -16.46 -30.63 26.08
CA GLU A 81 -15.41 -30.60 27.11
C GLU A 81 -14.12 -31.32 26.72
N ASP A 82 -14.19 -32.34 25.85
CA ASP A 82 -13.04 -33.13 25.38
C ASP A 82 -12.34 -32.52 24.14
N SER A 83 -12.75 -31.32 23.75
CA SER A 83 -12.21 -30.56 22.63
C SER A 83 -11.41 -29.36 23.13
N MET A 84 -10.18 -29.20 22.66
CA MET A 84 -9.40 -27.98 22.83
C MET A 84 -9.62 -27.07 21.63
N TYR A 85 -9.90 -25.79 21.86
CA TYR A 85 -10.07 -24.81 20.78
C TYR A 85 -8.98 -23.75 20.83
N LEU A 86 -8.21 -23.65 19.75
CA LEU A 86 -7.19 -22.63 19.53
C LEU A 86 -7.54 -21.84 18.27
N THR A 87 -7.03 -20.62 18.17
CA THR A 87 -7.26 -19.82 16.98
C THR A 87 -6.14 -18.82 16.71
N THR A 88 -5.93 -18.55 15.43
CA THR A 88 -5.19 -17.40 14.93
C THR A 88 -6.14 -16.51 14.15
N SER A 89 -5.83 -15.22 14.07
CA SER A 89 -6.66 -14.30 13.32
C SER A 89 -5.85 -13.30 12.52
N SER A 90 -6.29 -13.05 11.30
CA SER A 90 -6.02 -11.85 10.52
C SER A 90 -7.30 -11.14 10.08
N ALA A 91 -8.47 -11.59 10.57
CA ALA A 91 -9.75 -10.94 10.34
C ALA A 91 -9.77 -9.59 11.06
N GLY A 92 -10.13 -8.54 10.32
CA GLY A 92 -9.77 -7.14 10.58
C GLY A 92 -8.85 -6.58 9.48
N GLY A 93 -8.18 -7.46 8.73
CA GLY A 93 -7.27 -7.09 7.66
C GLY A 93 -5.87 -6.72 8.18
N GLY A 94 -4.87 -6.76 7.30
CA GLY A 94 -3.51 -6.34 7.65
C GLY A 94 -3.48 -4.88 8.10
N LEU A 95 -2.66 -4.59 9.10
CA LEU A 95 -2.48 -3.26 9.71
C LEU A 95 -2.26 -2.18 8.66
N GLN A 96 -3.24 -1.32 8.39
CA GLN A 96 -3.14 -0.28 7.37
C GLN A 96 -2.51 0.99 7.96
N ILE A 97 -1.36 1.37 7.42
CA ILE A 97 -0.56 2.49 7.94
C ILE A 97 -0.54 3.62 6.91
N LEU A 98 -0.92 4.81 7.35
CA LEU A 98 -0.63 6.06 6.65
C LEU A 98 0.75 6.55 7.09
N VAL A 99 1.70 6.64 6.17
CA VAL A 99 3.05 7.14 6.48
C VAL A 99 3.15 8.62 6.12
N ILE A 100 3.65 9.41 7.06
CA ILE A 100 3.97 10.82 6.83
C ILE A 100 5.44 11.03 7.18
N GLY A 101 6.20 11.58 6.24
CA GLY A 101 7.59 11.97 6.44
C GLY A 101 7.83 13.38 5.95
N LEU A 102 8.83 14.08 6.48
CA LEU A 102 9.19 15.42 6.01
C LEU A 102 9.58 15.43 4.52
N THR A 103 10.49 14.53 4.12
CA THR A 103 10.92 14.29 2.73
C THR A 103 10.72 12.82 2.35
N LEU A 104 10.46 12.56 1.07
CA LEU A 104 10.29 11.21 0.52
C LEU A 104 11.53 10.34 0.74
N PHE A 105 12.71 10.85 0.38
CA PHE A 105 13.95 10.06 0.36
C PHE A 105 14.56 9.79 1.73
N ASP A 106 14.35 10.65 2.73
CA ASP A 106 14.97 10.48 4.05
C ASP A 106 13.98 9.94 5.08
N SER A 107 13.16 10.83 5.65
CA SER A 107 12.29 10.50 6.77
C SER A 107 11.15 9.56 6.39
N ALA A 108 10.49 9.80 5.25
CA ALA A 108 9.38 8.97 4.82
C ALA A 108 9.88 7.56 4.51
N SER A 109 10.97 7.42 3.73
CA SER A 109 11.59 6.13 3.46
C SER A 109 12.01 5.37 4.73
N SER A 110 12.51 6.06 5.75
CA SER A 110 12.86 5.44 7.04
C SER A 110 11.61 4.98 7.79
N ALA A 111 10.55 5.78 7.76
CA ALA A 111 9.25 5.44 8.33
C ALA A 111 8.57 4.27 7.60
N GLU A 112 8.66 4.19 6.27
CA GLU A 112 8.18 3.05 5.50
C GLU A 112 8.89 1.76 5.93
N ARG A 113 10.22 1.78 6.08
CA ARG A 113 10.96 0.60 6.61
C ARG A 113 10.57 0.24 8.05
N ALA A 114 10.19 1.21 8.86
CA ALA A 114 9.65 0.94 10.19
C ALA A 114 8.25 0.30 10.10
N ALA A 115 7.34 0.89 9.32
CA ALA A 115 5.99 0.39 9.08
C ALA A 115 5.97 -1.03 8.50
N TYR A 116 6.72 -1.29 7.43
CA TYR A 116 6.84 -2.62 6.84
C TYR A 116 7.44 -3.64 7.80
N GLY A 117 8.49 -3.24 8.54
CA GLY A 117 9.11 -4.10 9.55
C GLY A 117 8.18 -4.43 10.73
N ALA A 118 7.21 -3.58 11.02
CA ALA A 118 6.15 -3.83 12.00
C ALA A 118 5.03 -4.74 11.46
N GLY A 119 5.09 -5.14 10.19
CA GLY A 119 4.05 -5.93 9.55
C GLY A 119 2.91 -5.11 8.95
N GLY A 120 3.09 -3.80 8.78
CA GLY A 120 2.09 -2.89 8.26
C GLY A 120 1.99 -2.86 6.74
N VAL A 121 0.77 -2.67 6.26
CA VAL A 121 0.37 -2.35 4.89
C VAL A 121 0.35 -0.84 4.72
N ILE A 122 1.28 -0.28 3.94
CA ILE A 122 1.29 1.17 3.70
C ILE A 122 0.20 1.52 2.68
N LEU A 123 -0.74 2.36 3.09
CA LEU A 123 -1.82 2.85 2.21
C LEU A 123 -1.30 3.87 1.21
N ASP A 124 -0.56 4.85 1.71
CA ASP A 124 0.08 5.92 0.95
C ASP A 124 1.14 6.58 1.86
N THR A 125 2.09 7.28 1.23
CA THR A 125 3.19 7.99 1.88
C THR A 125 3.12 9.46 1.50
N PHE A 126 3.01 10.35 2.49
CA PHE A 126 2.93 11.80 2.28
C PHE A 126 4.20 12.51 2.74
N ALA A 127 4.68 13.43 1.92
CA ALA A 127 5.82 14.28 2.25
C ALA A 127 5.67 15.70 1.71
N VAL A 128 6.57 16.62 2.10
CA VAL A 128 6.52 18.00 1.57
C VAL A 128 6.85 18.03 0.06
N ASP A 129 7.69 17.11 -0.40
CA ASP A 129 8.26 17.02 -1.76
C ASP A 129 7.58 15.96 -2.67
N ASP A 130 6.37 15.52 -2.34
CA ASP A 130 5.63 14.47 -3.06
C ASP A 130 4.80 14.94 -4.29
N HIS A 131 5.06 16.16 -4.76
CA HIS A 131 4.40 16.80 -5.91
C HIS A 131 2.88 17.05 -5.82
N ARG A 132 2.20 16.58 -4.77
CA ARG A 132 0.75 16.79 -4.56
C ARG A 132 0.48 18.13 -3.88
N SER A 133 -0.61 18.79 -4.26
CA SER A 133 -1.11 19.98 -3.57
C SER A 133 -1.67 19.62 -2.19
N ALA A 134 -1.77 20.60 -1.29
CA ALA A 134 -2.33 20.37 0.05
C ALA A 134 -3.77 19.82 0.02
N VAL A 135 -4.58 20.28 -0.95
CA VAL A 135 -5.97 19.84 -1.11
C VAL A 135 -6.05 18.39 -1.55
N GLU A 136 -5.25 17.98 -2.54
CA GLU A 136 -5.15 16.59 -2.98
C GLU A 136 -4.72 15.67 -1.83
N LYS A 137 -3.74 16.08 -1.02
CA LYS A 137 -3.32 15.33 0.17
C LYS A 137 -4.46 15.14 1.16
N MET A 138 -5.20 16.21 1.46
CA MET A 138 -6.33 16.13 2.39
C MET A 138 -7.42 15.19 1.89
N GLN A 139 -7.74 15.24 0.59
CA GLN A 139 -8.73 14.36 -0.01
C GLN A 139 -8.32 12.89 0.09
N LEU A 140 -7.09 12.57 -0.28
CA LEU A 140 -6.56 11.22 -0.18
C LEU A 140 -6.55 10.74 1.28
N MET A 141 -5.99 11.52 2.21
CA MET A 141 -5.99 11.17 3.64
C MET A 141 -7.39 10.93 4.20
N LYS A 142 -8.42 11.63 3.69
CA LYS A 142 -9.82 11.47 4.11
C LYS A 142 -10.45 10.16 3.65
N ILE A 143 -10.07 9.65 2.47
CA ILE A 143 -10.64 8.42 1.88
C ILE A 143 -9.84 7.14 2.15
N LEU A 144 -8.56 7.26 2.56
CA LEU A 144 -7.68 6.11 2.73
C LEU A 144 -8.00 5.23 3.96
N HIS A 145 -8.77 5.74 4.92
CA HIS A 145 -9.23 5.03 6.11
C HIS A 145 -8.13 4.25 6.90
N PRO A 146 -7.09 4.91 7.44
CA PRO A 146 -5.97 4.21 8.09
C PRO A 146 -6.30 3.64 9.49
N ASP A 147 -5.66 2.51 9.83
CA ASP A 147 -5.70 1.93 11.17
C ASP A 147 -4.69 2.63 12.10
N ILE A 148 -3.50 2.98 11.58
CA ILE A 148 -2.45 3.71 12.30
C ILE A 148 -1.86 4.79 11.40
N ILE A 149 -1.46 5.91 11.99
CA ILE A 149 -0.68 6.95 11.31
C ILE A 149 0.74 6.95 11.88
N LEU A 150 1.75 6.71 11.04
CA LEU A 150 3.16 6.87 11.40
C LEU A 150 3.65 8.23 10.90
N PHE A 151 3.82 9.16 11.83
CA PHE A 151 4.28 10.51 11.56
C PHE A 151 5.76 10.66 11.94
N SER A 152 6.62 10.81 10.95
CA SER A 152 8.06 11.02 11.10
C SER A 152 8.50 12.33 10.46
N GLY A 153 9.72 12.78 10.75
CA GLY A 153 10.29 13.95 10.06
C GLY A 153 11.26 14.76 10.92
N GLY A 154 12.22 15.38 10.24
CA GLY A 154 13.27 16.19 10.83
C GLY A 154 14.31 15.39 11.62
N ILE A 155 15.54 15.89 11.62
CA ILE A 155 16.57 15.46 12.57
C ILE A 155 16.34 16.17 13.90
N ASP A 156 16.89 15.62 14.99
CA ASP A 156 16.86 16.31 16.27
C ASP A 156 17.61 17.65 16.16
N GLY A 157 16.97 18.76 16.55
CA GLY A 157 17.51 20.11 16.38
C GLY A 157 17.18 20.81 15.06
N GLY A 158 16.41 20.20 14.14
CA GLY A 158 16.16 20.78 12.81
C GLY A 158 14.77 20.53 12.20
N ALA A 159 14.40 21.39 11.24
CA ALA A 159 13.25 21.23 10.34
C ALA A 159 11.84 21.10 10.97
N ILE A 160 11.58 21.87 12.04
CA ILE A 160 10.28 21.89 12.75
C ILE A 160 9.12 22.38 11.86
N SER A 161 9.36 23.38 11.00
CA SER A 161 8.31 24.02 10.19
C SER A 161 7.62 23.05 9.21
N GLY A 162 8.39 22.18 8.55
CA GLY A 162 7.83 21.21 7.61
C GLY A 162 7.05 20.10 8.30
N ILE A 163 7.50 19.65 9.48
CA ILE A 163 6.76 18.71 10.34
C ILE A 163 5.42 19.31 10.72
N PHE A 164 5.43 20.56 11.19
CA PHE A 164 4.22 21.26 11.58
C PHE A 164 3.24 21.36 10.41
N ARG A 165 3.71 21.76 9.22
CA ARG A 165 2.87 21.88 8.02
C ARG A 165 2.18 20.57 7.65
N LEU A 166 2.90 19.46 7.65
CA LEU A 166 2.30 18.15 7.37
C LEU A 166 1.29 17.75 8.45
N GLY A 167 1.54 18.13 9.70
CA GLY A 167 0.61 17.90 10.79
C GLY A 167 -0.71 18.65 10.62
N GLU A 168 -0.66 19.90 10.15
CA GLU A 168 -1.88 20.65 9.85
C GLU A 168 -2.72 19.99 8.77
N ILE A 169 -2.05 19.54 7.69
CA ILE A 169 -2.72 18.89 6.57
C ILE A 169 -3.48 17.67 7.07
N LEU A 170 -2.84 16.86 7.92
CA LEU A 170 -3.45 15.69 8.53
C LEU A 170 -4.62 16.03 9.47
N THR A 171 -4.49 17.07 10.29
CA THR A 171 -5.58 17.49 11.19
C THR A 171 -6.80 17.94 10.41
N LEU A 172 -6.58 18.76 9.36
CA LEU A 172 -7.65 19.31 8.52
C LEU A 172 -8.31 18.25 7.62
N SER A 173 -7.58 17.18 7.25
CA SER A 173 -8.15 16.14 6.39
C SER A 173 -9.20 15.28 7.08
N HIS A 174 -9.27 15.30 8.42
CA HIS A 174 -10.20 14.50 9.22
C HIS A 174 -10.27 13.03 8.79
N PRO A 175 -9.14 12.30 8.82
CA PRO A 175 -9.13 10.89 8.46
C PRO A 175 -10.03 10.10 9.42
N LYS A 176 -10.69 9.06 8.91
CA LYS A 176 -11.54 8.15 9.71
C LYS A 176 -10.88 6.78 9.81
N PRO A 177 -10.99 6.07 10.94
CA PRO A 177 -10.52 4.71 11.03
C PRO A 177 -11.30 3.79 10.08
N LYS A 178 -10.73 2.62 9.80
CA LYS A 178 -11.33 1.57 8.98
C LYS A 178 -12.57 0.95 9.63
N PHE A 179 -12.52 0.70 10.94
CA PHE A 179 -13.61 0.16 11.74
C PHE A 179 -13.97 1.11 12.87
N GLY A 180 -15.26 1.15 13.24
CA GLY A 180 -15.76 1.90 14.39
C GLY A 180 -15.73 3.42 14.21
N GLU A 181 -16.90 4.06 14.16
CA GLU A 181 -16.98 5.52 13.97
C GLU A 181 -16.61 6.35 15.21
N LYS A 182 -16.32 5.72 16.37
CA LYS A 182 -16.28 6.39 17.68
C LYS A 182 -14.90 6.49 18.34
N GLU A 183 -13.84 5.90 17.78
CA GLU A 183 -12.50 5.90 18.39
C GLU A 183 -11.49 6.74 17.61
N LYS A 184 -10.51 7.31 18.34
CA LYS A 184 -9.44 8.12 17.75
C LYS A 184 -8.42 7.21 17.08
N ILE A 185 -7.97 7.56 15.88
CA ILE A 185 -6.91 6.82 15.19
C ILE A 185 -5.61 6.93 16.00
N PRO A 186 -4.91 5.82 16.30
CA PRO A 186 -3.58 5.85 16.87
C PRO A 186 -2.57 6.54 15.94
N LEU A 187 -1.85 7.53 16.48
CA LEU A 187 -0.81 8.27 15.75
C LEU A 187 0.53 8.10 16.46
N VAL A 188 1.48 7.43 15.81
CA VAL A 188 2.84 7.26 16.29
C VAL A 188 3.70 8.40 15.75
N TYR A 189 4.12 9.33 16.62
CA TYR A 189 5.07 10.37 16.28
C TYR A 189 6.50 9.93 16.59
N ALA A 190 7.32 9.86 15.54
CA ALA A 190 8.71 9.41 15.59
C ALA A 190 9.65 10.39 14.86
N GLY A 191 9.43 11.70 15.06
CA GLY A 191 10.22 12.79 14.47
C GLY A 191 11.01 13.59 15.50
N ASN A 192 11.52 14.75 15.06
CA ASN A 192 12.33 15.67 15.86
C ASN A 192 11.78 15.90 17.28
N LYS A 193 12.59 15.59 18.30
CA LYS A 193 12.26 15.79 19.72
C LYS A 193 11.80 17.21 20.07
N ASP A 194 12.35 18.23 19.42
CA ASP A 194 12.04 19.64 19.71
C ASP A 194 10.64 20.05 19.20
N ALA A 195 10.05 19.27 18.30
CA ALA A 195 8.70 19.48 17.79
C ALA A 195 7.61 18.79 18.65
N GLN A 196 7.98 17.95 19.62
CA GLN A 196 7.03 17.11 20.38
C GLN A 196 5.97 17.91 21.14
N SER A 197 6.33 19.07 21.70
CA SER A 197 5.36 19.94 22.39
C SER A 197 4.25 20.42 21.45
N PHE A 198 4.62 20.84 20.22
CA PHE A 198 3.68 21.27 19.19
C PHE A 198 2.80 20.13 18.71
N ILE A 199 3.41 18.97 18.45
CA ILE A 199 2.70 17.76 18.02
C ILE A 199 1.66 17.34 19.06
N LYS A 200 1.99 17.43 20.35
CA LYS A 200 1.05 17.16 21.43
C LYS A 200 -0.14 18.11 21.39
N THR A 201 0.09 19.41 21.21
CA THR A 201 -1.00 20.39 21.08
C THR A 201 -1.87 20.13 19.85
N LEU A 202 -1.26 19.78 18.71
CA LEU A 202 -1.96 19.59 17.45
C LEU A 202 -2.81 18.32 17.43
N PHE A 203 -2.29 17.19 17.92
CA PHE A 203 -2.92 15.88 17.71
C PHE A 203 -3.73 15.34 18.89
N SER A 204 -3.47 15.73 20.14
CA SER A 204 -4.09 15.07 21.32
C SER A 204 -5.63 15.14 21.34
N LYS A 205 -6.23 16.13 20.67
CA LYS A 205 -7.70 16.25 20.57
C LYS A 205 -8.31 15.25 19.58
N GLN A 206 -7.66 14.98 18.46
CA GLN A 206 -8.22 14.22 17.33
C GLN A 206 -7.67 12.79 17.25
N PHE A 207 -6.43 12.56 17.69
CA PHE A 207 -5.72 11.29 17.57
C PHE A 207 -5.35 10.74 18.95
N ASP A 208 -5.16 9.43 19.03
CA ASP A 208 -4.52 8.78 20.17
C ASP A 208 -2.99 8.82 19.97
N LEU A 209 -2.36 9.86 20.52
CA LEU A 209 -0.97 10.22 20.23
C LEU A 209 0.03 9.40 21.06
N HIS A 210 0.93 8.70 20.35
CA HIS A 210 2.05 7.95 20.92
C HIS A 210 3.38 8.54 20.44
N ILE A 211 4.17 9.10 21.35
CA ILE A 211 5.49 9.65 21.02
C ILE A 211 6.57 8.60 21.28
N VAL A 212 7.41 8.33 20.28
CA VAL A 212 8.55 7.42 20.36
C VAL A 212 9.86 8.14 19.98
N PRO A 213 11.04 7.57 20.28
CA PRO A 213 12.30 8.11 19.80
C PRO A 213 12.31 8.37 18.28
N ASN A 214 13.02 9.41 17.86
CA ASN A 214 13.10 9.82 16.45
C ASN A 214 13.65 8.66 15.59
N ILE A 215 12.96 8.35 14.48
CA ILE A 215 13.38 7.34 13.49
C ILE A 215 14.70 7.72 12.83
N ARG A 216 14.97 9.03 12.68
CA ARG A 216 16.19 9.56 12.06
C ARG A 216 16.76 10.71 12.91
N PRO A 217 17.41 10.41 14.05
CA PRO A 217 17.90 11.44 14.97
C PRO A 217 18.93 12.37 14.33
N THR A 218 19.78 11.84 13.44
CA THR A 218 20.76 12.60 12.65
C THR A 218 20.58 12.28 11.16
N MET A 219 21.21 13.05 10.26
CA MET A 219 21.14 12.76 8.82
C MET A 219 21.68 11.38 8.43
N LYS A 220 22.46 10.72 9.31
CA LYS A 220 23.13 9.44 9.02
C LYS A 220 22.57 8.27 9.80
N ASP A 221 22.04 8.50 11.00
CA ASP A 221 21.64 7.44 11.91
C ASP A 221 20.14 7.13 11.77
N GLU A 222 19.80 5.84 11.74
CA GLU A 222 18.42 5.34 11.74
C GLU A 222 18.13 4.52 13.00
N ASN A 223 16.98 4.77 13.62
CA ASN A 223 16.52 4.13 14.84
C ASN A 223 15.08 3.61 14.68
N LEU A 224 14.92 2.55 13.88
CA LEU A 224 13.59 2.07 13.45
C LEU A 224 12.84 1.25 14.51
N GLN A 225 13.57 0.61 15.44
CA GLN A 225 13.01 -0.37 16.37
C GLN A 225 11.91 0.19 17.28
N PRO A 226 12.05 1.38 17.91
CA PRO A 226 11.03 1.89 18.82
C PRO A 226 9.68 2.14 18.13
N SER A 227 9.70 2.62 16.88
CA SER A 227 8.49 2.78 16.08
C SER A 227 7.89 1.45 15.69
N ARG A 228 8.71 0.47 15.30
CA ARG A 228 8.26 -0.89 14.97
C ARG A 228 7.52 -1.54 16.12
N ASP A 229 8.13 -1.54 17.31
CA ASP A 229 7.57 -2.15 18.51
C ASP A 229 6.24 -1.48 18.89
N LYS A 230 6.19 -0.15 18.80
CA LYS A 230 4.98 0.61 19.13
C LYS A 230 3.84 0.37 18.15
N ILE A 231 4.13 0.34 16.86
CA ILE A 231 3.15 0.02 15.81
C ILE A 231 2.61 -1.41 16.02
N HIS A 232 3.49 -2.38 16.27
CA HIS A 232 3.09 -3.75 16.53
C HIS A 232 2.20 -3.87 17.78
N GLN A 233 2.55 -3.16 18.86
CA GLN A 233 1.73 -3.12 20.07
C GLN A 233 0.34 -2.53 19.77
N LEU A 234 0.26 -1.37 19.12
CA LEU A 234 -1.01 -0.70 18.81
C LEU A 234 -1.88 -1.53 17.86
N PHE A 235 -1.28 -2.32 16.98
CA PHE A 235 -2.01 -3.26 16.13
C PHE A 235 -2.72 -4.34 16.96
N MET A 236 -2.03 -4.89 17.97
CA MET A 236 -2.63 -5.88 18.88
C MET A 236 -3.74 -5.23 19.71
N ASP A 237 -3.45 -4.08 20.32
CA ASP A 237 -4.33 -3.44 21.30
C ASP A 237 -5.60 -2.86 20.65
N ASN A 238 -5.49 -2.31 19.43
CA ASN A 238 -6.56 -1.47 18.87
C ASN A 238 -7.15 -1.98 17.54
N VAL A 239 -6.47 -2.82 16.75
CA VAL A 239 -6.96 -3.17 15.40
C VAL A 239 -7.55 -4.58 15.38
N MET A 240 -6.87 -5.54 16.01
CA MET A 240 -7.38 -6.92 16.07
C MET A 240 -8.59 -7.05 17.00
N GLU A 241 -8.59 -6.36 18.14
CA GLU A 241 -9.72 -6.44 19.09
C GLU A 241 -11.01 -5.78 18.57
N GLN A 242 -10.90 -4.88 17.59
CA GLN A 242 -12.03 -4.20 16.96
C GLN A 242 -12.70 -5.01 15.85
N ALA A 243 -12.12 -6.14 15.41
CA ALA A 243 -12.74 -6.99 14.41
C ALA A 243 -14.10 -7.50 14.92
N PRO A 244 -15.20 -7.35 14.15
CA PRO A 244 -16.53 -7.72 14.62
C PRO A 244 -16.63 -9.19 15.07
N GLY A 245 -17.12 -9.44 16.29
CA GLY A 245 -17.23 -10.77 16.90
C GLY A 245 -15.96 -11.28 17.61
N TYR A 246 -14.83 -10.56 17.52
CA TYR A 246 -13.55 -11.02 18.08
C TYR A 246 -13.51 -11.05 19.61
N GLN A 247 -14.09 -10.03 20.27
CA GLN A 247 -14.11 -9.95 21.73
C GLN A 247 -14.84 -11.15 22.37
N GLU A 248 -15.90 -11.64 21.72
CA GLU A 248 -16.61 -12.84 22.14
C GLU A 248 -15.76 -14.10 21.90
N VAL A 249 -15.05 -14.20 20.78
CA VAL A 249 -14.15 -15.35 20.51
C VAL A 249 -13.10 -15.49 21.59
N LYS A 250 -12.53 -14.37 22.06
CA LYS A 250 -11.54 -14.34 23.14
C LYS A 250 -12.03 -14.99 24.45
N GLN A 251 -13.35 -15.08 24.67
CA GLN A 251 -13.92 -15.63 25.91
C GLN A 251 -13.97 -17.16 25.94
N PHE A 252 -13.89 -17.85 24.79
CA PHE A 252 -14.04 -19.31 24.71
C PHE A 252 -12.86 -20.04 24.04
N VAL A 253 -11.81 -19.32 23.65
CA VAL A 253 -10.53 -19.92 23.24
C VAL A 253 -9.79 -20.49 24.46
N SER A 254 -9.06 -21.58 24.23
CA SER A 254 -8.29 -22.26 25.30
C SER A 254 -6.95 -21.59 25.60
N ASP A 255 -6.51 -20.64 24.78
CA ASP A 255 -5.28 -19.86 24.91
C ASP A 255 -5.41 -18.54 24.14
N ASP A 256 -4.50 -17.58 24.34
CA ASP A 256 -4.56 -16.27 23.68
C ASP A 256 -4.62 -16.37 22.15
N ILE A 257 -5.45 -15.54 21.52
CA ILE A 257 -5.49 -15.42 20.07
C ILE A 257 -4.22 -14.69 19.62
N ILE A 258 -3.46 -15.31 18.71
CA ILE A 258 -2.30 -14.66 18.10
C ILE A 258 -2.59 -14.24 16.65
N PRO A 259 -1.86 -13.25 16.12
CA PRO A 259 -1.93 -12.92 14.70
C PRO A 259 -1.52 -14.10 13.83
N THR A 260 -2.22 -14.32 12.70
CA THR A 260 -1.85 -15.35 11.71
C THR A 260 -0.36 -15.31 11.33
N PRO A 261 0.25 -14.13 11.03
CA PRO A 261 1.68 -14.07 10.71
C PRO A 261 2.60 -14.43 11.88
N MET A 262 2.16 -14.23 13.13
CA MET A 262 2.91 -14.67 14.31
C MET A 262 2.91 -16.21 14.41
N GLY A 263 1.80 -16.85 14.04
CA GLY A 263 1.75 -18.31 13.88
C GLY A 263 2.79 -18.80 12.86
N VAL A 264 2.87 -18.17 11.69
CA VAL A 264 3.87 -18.52 10.67
C VAL A 264 5.31 -18.33 11.17
N ILE A 265 5.61 -17.21 11.87
CA ILE A 265 6.93 -16.98 12.47
C ILE A 265 7.27 -18.08 13.47
N LYS A 266 6.33 -18.49 14.34
CA LYS A 266 6.55 -19.57 15.29
C LYS A 266 6.84 -20.89 14.58
N ALA A 267 6.08 -21.24 13.54
CA ALA A 267 6.35 -22.43 12.73
C ALA A 267 7.76 -22.39 12.09
N LEU A 268 8.16 -21.25 11.53
CA LEU A 268 9.49 -21.06 10.96
C LEU A 268 10.60 -21.17 12.03
N GLN A 269 10.35 -20.68 13.24
CA GLN A 269 11.25 -20.81 14.38
C GLN A 269 11.48 -22.28 14.76
N LEU A 270 10.43 -23.11 14.76
CA LEU A 270 10.55 -24.55 15.03
C LEU A 270 11.48 -25.24 14.01
N VAL A 271 11.25 -25.00 12.72
CA VAL A 271 12.07 -25.60 11.64
C VAL A 271 13.52 -25.13 11.70
N SER A 272 13.73 -23.81 11.77
CA SER A 272 15.08 -23.25 11.74
C SER A 272 15.93 -23.65 12.96
N ARG A 273 15.32 -23.77 14.15
CA ARG A 273 16.02 -24.26 15.34
C ARG A 273 16.33 -25.75 15.28
N GLN A 274 15.40 -26.56 14.74
CA GLN A 274 15.58 -28.00 14.64
C GLN A 274 16.69 -28.37 13.65
N LEU A 275 16.78 -27.64 12.53
CA LEU A 275 17.71 -27.94 11.44
C LEU A 275 19.03 -27.16 11.55
N ASN A 276 19.03 -26.03 12.26
CA ASN A 276 20.17 -25.11 12.33
C ASN A 276 20.62 -24.63 10.94
N GLU A 277 19.65 -24.35 10.06
CA GLU A 277 19.85 -23.92 8.67
C GLU A 277 19.23 -22.54 8.43
N ASN A 278 19.71 -21.82 7.40
CA ASN A 278 19.07 -20.58 6.97
C ASN A 278 17.83 -20.91 6.13
N VAL A 279 16.69 -20.34 6.54
CA VAL A 279 15.39 -20.64 5.92
C VAL A 279 14.75 -19.34 5.43
N MET A 280 14.19 -19.38 4.22
CA MET A 280 13.30 -18.34 3.71
C MET A 280 11.92 -18.95 3.46
N ALA A 281 10.87 -18.33 3.97
CA ALA A 281 9.50 -18.77 3.74
C ALA A 281 8.71 -17.65 3.07
N LEU A 282 7.82 -18.03 2.15
CA LEU A 282 6.90 -17.16 1.45
C LEU A 282 5.48 -17.58 1.82
N ASP A 283 4.60 -16.61 2.05
CA ASP A 283 3.16 -16.84 2.15
C ASP A 283 2.43 -15.85 1.24
N ILE A 284 1.82 -16.36 0.16
CA ILE A 284 1.10 -15.56 -0.83
C ILE A 284 -0.43 -15.71 -0.61
N GLY A 285 -1.03 -14.63 -0.12
CA GLY A 285 -2.46 -14.54 0.14
C GLY A 285 -3.25 -13.89 -0.99
N GLY A 286 -4.55 -13.67 -0.74
CA GLY A 286 -5.44 -12.99 -1.69
C GLY A 286 -5.18 -11.49 -1.82
N ALA A 287 -4.56 -10.86 -0.81
CA ALA A 287 -4.28 -9.43 -0.81
C ALA A 287 -2.80 -9.08 -0.64
N THR A 288 -2.06 -9.90 0.10
CA THR A 288 -0.68 -9.60 0.49
C THR A 288 0.24 -10.79 0.28
N THR A 289 1.53 -10.52 0.10
CA THR A 289 2.59 -11.55 0.07
C THR A 289 3.57 -11.25 1.19
N ASP A 290 3.71 -12.19 2.11
CA ASP A 290 4.66 -12.14 3.20
C ASP A 290 5.93 -12.92 2.86
N ILE A 291 7.09 -12.33 3.14
CA ILE A 291 8.39 -13.02 3.13
C ILE A 291 8.95 -13.04 4.54
N PHE A 292 9.23 -14.24 5.03
CA PHE A 292 9.88 -14.50 6.29
C PHE A 292 11.28 -15.07 6.04
N SER A 293 12.24 -14.73 6.88
CA SER A 293 13.57 -15.32 6.81
C SER A 293 14.18 -15.52 8.19
N ASN A 294 14.95 -16.59 8.33
CA ASN A 294 15.96 -16.75 9.36
C ASN A 294 17.32 -16.76 8.66
N ILE A 295 18.05 -15.66 8.80
CA ILE A 295 19.36 -15.46 8.19
C ILE A 295 20.32 -15.04 9.29
N LEU A 296 21.42 -15.77 9.44
CA LEU A 296 22.45 -15.50 10.45
C LEU A 296 21.89 -15.46 11.89
N GLY A 297 20.84 -16.25 12.16
CA GLY A 297 20.17 -16.33 13.47
C GLY A 297 19.23 -15.18 13.79
N GLN A 298 18.96 -14.28 12.82
CA GLN A 298 17.96 -13.22 12.96
C GLN A 298 16.72 -13.52 12.13
N TYR A 299 15.56 -13.23 12.71
CA TYR A 299 14.26 -13.43 12.09
C TYR A 299 13.74 -12.12 11.52
N TYR A 300 13.39 -12.11 10.24
CA TYR A 300 12.80 -10.97 9.57
C TYR A 300 11.47 -11.34 8.94
N ARG A 301 10.55 -10.37 8.93
CA ARG A 301 9.30 -10.41 8.19
C ARG A 301 9.21 -9.15 7.33
N THR A 302 8.69 -9.31 6.12
CA THR A 302 8.31 -8.19 5.24
C THR A 302 6.96 -8.50 4.63
N VAL A 303 6.07 -7.51 4.64
CA VAL A 303 4.71 -7.61 4.09
C VAL A 303 4.64 -6.77 2.82
N SER A 304 4.34 -7.39 1.69
CA SER A 304 4.05 -6.67 0.45
C SER A 304 2.55 -6.54 0.27
N ALA A 305 2.03 -5.39 0.72
CA ALA A 305 0.62 -5.06 0.83
C ALA A 305 -0.22 -5.13 -0.45
N ASN A 306 0.44 -4.82 -1.57
CA ASN A 306 -0.20 -4.65 -2.87
C ASN A 306 0.04 -5.85 -3.78
N TYR A 307 0.65 -6.93 -3.27
CA TYR A 307 0.96 -8.13 -4.07
C TYR A 307 0.19 -9.32 -3.51
N GLY A 308 -0.97 -9.60 -4.09
CA GLY A 308 -1.81 -10.74 -3.71
C GLY A 308 -2.60 -11.26 -4.90
N MET A 309 -3.18 -12.45 -4.76
CA MET A 309 -3.76 -13.20 -5.88
C MET A 309 -5.26 -12.97 -6.12
N SER A 310 -5.90 -12.12 -5.31
CA SER A 310 -7.33 -11.79 -5.44
C SER A 310 -7.48 -10.26 -5.58
N TYR A 311 -7.71 -9.54 -4.48
CA TYR A 311 -7.99 -8.10 -4.48
C TYR A 311 -6.86 -7.24 -5.08
N SER A 312 -5.63 -7.75 -5.06
CA SER A 312 -4.43 -7.02 -5.48
C SER A 312 -3.74 -7.66 -6.69
N ILE A 313 -4.43 -8.54 -7.42
CA ILE A 313 -3.83 -9.22 -8.57
C ILE A 313 -3.49 -8.23 -9.69
N SER A 314 -4.33 -7.22 -9.91
CA SER A 314 -4.09 -6.15 -10.90
C SER A 314 -2.94 -5.24 -10.52
N ASN A 315 -2.70 -5.00 -9.22
CA ASN A 315 -1.52 -4.26 -8.74
C ASN A 315 -0.21 -4.93 -9.14
N VAL A 316 -0.16 -6.27 -9.07
CA VAL A 316 1.04 -7.00 -9.50
C VAL A 316 1.33 -6.69 -10.97
N MET A 317 0.30 -6.71 -11.83
CA MET A 317 0.43 -6.35 -13.24
C MET A 317 0.80 -4.87 -13.45
N ALA A 318 0.19 -3.95 -12.71
CA ALA A 318 0.48 -2.53 -12.81
C ALA A 318 1.93 -2.18 -12.43
N ASP A 319 2.46 -2.82 -11.38
CA ASP A 319 3.81 -2.54 -10.88
C ASP A 319 4.91 -3.25 -11.69
N CYS A 320 4.71 -4.51 -12.11
CA CYS A 320 5.71 -5.26 -12.88
C CYS A 320 5.65 -5.01 -14.39
N GLY A 321 4.50 -4.54 -14.89
CA GLY A 321 4.19 -4.39 -16.31
C GLY A 321 3.75 -5.70 -16.96
N PHE A 322 2.83 -5.60 -17.93
CA PHE A 322 2.24 -6.75 -18.62
C PHE A 322 3.26 -7.70 -19.25
N ASP A 323 4.33 -7.16 -19.86
CA ASP A 323 5.35 -7.96 -20.54
C ASP A 323 6.05 -8.96 -19.60
N LYS A 324 6.18 -8.61 -18.31
CA LYS A 324 6.77 -9.49 -17.29
C LYS A 324 5.85 -10.64 -16.88
N ILE A 325 4.54 -10.48 -17.02
CA ILE A 325 3.60 -11.60 -16.84
C ILE A 325 3.57 -12.45 -18.10
N LYS A 326 3.50 -11.81 -19.28
CA LYS A 326 3.43 -12.49 -20.58
C LYS A 326 4.63 -13.40 -20.84
N GLN A 327 5.84 -13.06 -20.36
CA GLN A 327 7.04 -13.91 -20.50
C GLN A 327 6.89 -15.32 -19.89
N TRP A 328 5.96 -15.51 -18.94
CA TRP A 328 5.70 -16.79 -18.27
C TRP A 328 4.58 -17.60 -18.93
N LEU A 329 3.98 -17.08 -19.99
CA LEU A 329 2.83 -17.64 -20.68
C LEU A 329 3.20 -18.03 -22.13
N PRO A 330 2.39 -18.85 -22.81
CA PRO A 330 2.53 -19.09 -24.24
C PRO A 330 2.55 -17.79 -25.05
N ASP A 331 3.42 -17.71 -26.05
CA ASP A 331 3.57 -16.53 -26.90
C ASP A 331 2.26 -16.17 -27.64
N ASP A 332 1.49 -17.18 -28.03
CA ASP A 332 0.23 -17.07 -28.78
C ASP A 332 -1.02 -16.83 -27.91
N MET A 333 -0.91 -16.84 -26.58
CA MET A 333 -2.03 -16.54 -25.70
C MET A 333 -2.50 -15.09 -25.86
N ASP A 334 -3.80 -14.89 -26.09
CA ASP A 334 -4.38 -13.57 -26.34
C ASP A 334 -4.20 -12.58 -25.17
N GLU A 335 -3.75 -11.36 -25.48
CA GLU A 335 -3.49 -10.31 -24.48
C GLU A 335 -4.78 -9.86 -23.77
N ASN A 336 -5.88 -9.70 -24.51
CA ASN A 336 -7.15 -9.27 -23.93
C ASN A 336 -7.64 -10.32 -22.94
N TYR A 337 -7.55 -11.61 -23.27
CA TYR A 337 -7.90 -12.69 -22.35
C TYR A 337 -7.12 -12.59 -21.02
N ILE A 338 -5.79 -12.43 -21.09
CA ILE A 338 -4.94 -12.36 -19.88
C ILE A 338 -5.33 -11.14 -19.04
N ARG A 339 -5.40 -9.95 -19.64
CA ARG A 339 -5.69 -8.70 -18.93
C ARG A 339 -7.11 -8.68 -18.35
N ASN A 340 -8.09 -9.19 -19.10
CA ASN A 340 -9.48 -9.28 -18.66
C ASN A 340 -9.64 -10.30 -17.54
N TYR A 341 -8.96 -11.44 -17.61
CA TYR A 341 -8.97 -12.43 -16.52
C TYR A 341 -8.44 -11.83 -15.21
N ILE A 342 -7.26 -11.21 -15.24
CA ILE A 342 -6.64 -10.55 -14.07
C ILE A 342 -7.58 -9.49 -13.50
N SER A 343 -8.16 -8.64 -14.37
CA SER A 343 -9.04 -7.56 -13.94
C SER A 343 -10.36 -8.07 -13.35
N ASN A 344 -10.98 -9.12 -13.91
CA ASN A 344 -12.17 -9.72 -13.33
C ASN A 344 -11.88 -10.48 -12.03
N LYS A 345 -10.72 -11.14 -11.91
CA LYS A 345 -10.31 -11.79 -10.66
C LYS A 345 -10.19 -10.78 -9.51
N MET A 346 -9.75 -9.56 -9.79
CA MET A 346 -9.77 -8.45 -8.82
C MET A 346 -11.20 -8.05 -8.42
N LEU A 347 -12.14 -8.00 -9.37
CA LEU A 347 -13.55 -7.66 -9.10
C LEU A 347 -14.30 -8.79 -8.36
N TYR A 348 -13.91 -10.05 -8.62
CA TYR A 348 -14.51 -11.27 -8.09
C TYR A 348 -13.45 -12.11 -7.34
N PRO A 349 -13.01 -11.65 -6.16
CA PRO A 349 -11.85 -12.20 -5.45
C PRO A 349 -11.99 -13.65 -5.00
N THR A 350 -13.22 -14.16 -4.90
CA THR A 350 -13.57 -15.53 -4.51
C THR A 350 -13.62 -16.51 -5.68
N TYR A 351 -13.48 -16.04 -6.92
CA TYR A 351 -13.38 -16.88 -8.10
C TYR A 351 -12.15 -17.79 -8.01
N ILE A 352 -12.24 -19.03 -8.49
CA ILE A 352 -11.13 -20.01 -8.55
C ILE A 352 -10.96 -20.43 -10.02
N PRO A 353 -9.71 -20.56 -10.53
CA PRO A 353 -9.45 -21.05 -11.88
C PRO A 353 -10.22 -22.33 -12.21
N LYS A 354 -10.84 -22.38 -13.39
CA LYS A 354 -11.62 -23.53 -13.89
C LYS A 354 -10.88 -24.33 -14.97
N ASP A 355 -9.81 -23.80 -15.54
CA ASP A 355 -9.00 -24.47 -16.56
C ASP A 355 -7.50 -24.15 -16.44
N ASP A 356 -6.68 -24.87 -17.21
CA ASP A 356 -5.21 -24.74 -17.23
C ASP A 356 -4.72 -23.38 -17.77
N TYR A 357 -5.52 -22.69 -18.59
CA TYR A 357 -5.16 -21.37 -19.11
C TYR A 357 -5.21 -20.34 -17.99
N GLN A 358 -6.29 -20.34 -17.22
CA GLN A 358 -6.50 -19.48 -16.06
C GLN A 358 -5.48 -19.79 -14.96
N LEU A 359 -5.22 -21.07 -14.70
CA LEU A 359 -4.21 -21.49 -13.73
C LEU A 359 -2.81 -21.02 -14.13
N ALA A 360 -2.45 -21.12 -15.43
CA ALA A 360 -1.19 -20.59 -15.93
C ALA A 360 -1.06 -19.07 -15.74
N ILE A 361 -2.15 -18.32 -15.94
CA ILE A 361 -2.19 -16.86 -15.69
C ILE A 361 -1.98 -16.56 -14.20
N GLU A 362 -2.71 -17.23 -13.30
CA GLU A 362 -2.53 -17.01 -11.85
C GLU A 362 -1.10 -17.37 -11.41
N HIS A 363 -0.52 -18.46 -11.90
CA HIS A 363 0.87 -18.81 -11.59
C HIS A 363 1.88 -17.81 -12.17
N ALA A 364 1.66 -17.27 -13.37
CA ALA A 364 2.50 -16.23 -13.95
C ALA A 364 2.52 -14.96 -13.08
N VAL A 365 1.34 -14.53 -12.61
CA VAL A 365 1.22 -13.38 -11.71
C VAL A 365 1.84 -13.69 -10.34
N ALA A 366 1.63 -14.89 -9.80
CA ALA A 366 2.23 -15.31 -8.53
C ALA A 366 3.77 -15.25 -8.56
N ARG A 367 4.40 -15.67 -9.66
CA ARG A 367 5.87 -15.58 -9.82
C ARG A 367 6.38 -14.15 -9.70
N GLU A 368 5.72 -13.20 -10.36
CA GLU A 368 6.11 -11.78 -10.28
C GLU A 368 5.79 -11.16 -8.91
N ALA A 369 4.65 -11.50 -8.31
CA ALA A 369 4.30 -11.07 -6.95
C ALA A 369 5.36 -11.51 -5.92
N ILE A 370 5.76 -12.79 -5.97
CA ILE A 370 6.78 -13.36 -5.10
C ILE A 370 8.14 -12.71 -5.37
N ARG A 371 8.51 -12.49 -6.64
CA ARG A 371 9.78 -11.84 -7.01
C ARG A 371 9.87 -10.43 -6.41
N MET A 372 8.84 -9.61 -6.60
CA MET A 372 8.81 -8.25 -6.07
C MET A 372 8.80 -8.25 -4.53
N ALA A 373 8.03 -9.16 -3.91
CA ALA A 373 8.02 -9.31 -2.45
C ALA A 373 9.40 -9.72 -1.89
N LYS A 374 10.12 -10.62 -2.57
CA LYS A 374 11.50 -10.97 -2.23
C LYS A 374 12.42 -9.75 -2.36
N GLU A 375 12.33 -9.02 -3.47
CA GLU A 375 13.15 -7.82 -3.69
C GLU A 375 12.92 -6.77 -2.60
N HIS A 376 11.66 -6.54 -2.19
CA HIS A 376 11.31 -5.71 -1.05
C HIS A 376 11.96 -6.20 0.24
N HIS A 377 11.83 -7.49 0.56
CA HIS A 377 12.43 -8.08 1.75
C HIS A 377 13.96 -7.91 1.77
N MET A 378 14.61 -8.17 0.63
CA MET A 378 16.05 -8.00 0.47
C MET A 378 16.48 -6.54 0.62
N LYS A 379 15.73 -5.61 0.03
CA LYS A 379 16.00 -4.18 0.09
C LYS A 379 15.87 -3.64 1.52
N MET A 380 14.92 -4.16 2.29
CA MET A 380 14.64 -3.67 3.66
C MET A 380 15.64 -4.18 4.71
N HIS A 381 16.07 -5.44 4.61
CA HIS A 381 16.86 -6.08 5.67
C HIS A 381 18.33 -6.34 5.30
N PHE A 382 18.66 -6.41 4.01
CA PHE A 382 19.97 -6.87 3.54
C PHE A 382 20.67 -5.94 2.54
N ASN A 383 20.10 -4.77 2.24
CA ASN A 383 20.70 -3.87 1.26
C ASN A 383 21.94 -3.16 1.82
N THR A 384 23.10 -3.50 1.26
CA THR A 384 24.41 -2.96 1.69
C THR A 384 24.89 -1.80 0.82
N GLU A 385 24.09 -1.36 -0.17
CA GLU A 385 24.42 -0.23 -1.06
C GLU A 385 24.31 1.15 -0.39
N GLN A 386 23.74 1.25 0.82
CA GLN A 386 23.65 2.51 1.57
C GLN A 386 24.88 2.84 2.43
N ILE A 387 25.96 2.05 2.36
CA ILE A 387 27.26 2.48 2.91
C ILE A 387 27.81 3.55 1.95
N GLY A 388 27.54 4.79 2.32
CA GLY A 388 27.60 5.95 1.45
C GLY A 388 28.93 6.16 0.73
N ILE A 389 28.81 6.79 -0.43
CA ILE A 389 29.84 7.48 -1.22
C ILE A 389 30.87 8.25 -0.36
N LEU A 390 30.52 8.64 0.87
CA LEU A 390 31.36 9.33 1.85
C LEU A 390 32.37 8.44 2.61
N ASP A 391 32.12 7.14 2.79
CA ASP A 391 33.08 6.26 3.48
C ASP A 391 34.29 5.92 2.60
N LYS A 392 34.11 5.89 1.28
CA LYS A 392 35.21 5.85 0.29
C LYS A 392 36.16 7.05 0.38
N ILE A 393 35.76 8.14 1.03
CA ILE A 393 36.53 9.38 1.10
C ILE A 393 37.37 9.47 2.39
N LYS A 394 37.02 8.72 3.45
CA LYS A 394 37.62 8.90 4.79
C LYS A 394 38.85 8.03 5.10
N THR A 395 39.05 6.90 4.45
CA THR A 395 40.23 6.04 4.65
C THR A 395 41.37 6.43 3.72
N ARG A 396 42.01 7.57 4.00
CA ARG A 396 43.14 8.09 3.21
C ARG A 396 44.54 7.84 3.80
N ASN A 397 44.67 7.16 4.95
CA ASN A 397 45.94 7.08 5.69
C ASN A 397 46.40 5.67 6.12
N LEU A 398 46.02 4.62 5.40
CA LEU A 398 46.68 3.31 5.42
C LEU A 398 46.88 2.85 3.97
N ASP A 399 47.83 1.93 3.73
CA ASP A 399 48.22 1.50 2.38
C ASP A 399 47.00 0.96 1.62
N LYS A 400 46.54 1.75 0.63
CA LYS A 400 45.23 1.60 -0.04
C LYS A 400 45.01 0.22 -0.65
N PHE A 401 46.07 -0.50 -0.97
CA PHE A 401 45.97 -1.82 -1.59
C PHE A 401 45.68 -2.93 -0.57
N ALA A 402 46.23 -2.85 0.64
CA ALA A 402 46.06 -3.88 1.66
C ALA A 402 44.74 -3.70 2.43
N GLU A 403 44.34 -2.46 2.72
CA GLU A 403 43.13 -2.14 3.47
C GLU A 403 41.85 -2.45 2.67
N THR A 404 41.80 -2.09 1.39
CA THR A 404 40.67 -2.42 0.50
C THR A 404 40.49 -3.92 0.37
N PHE A 405 41.56 -4.69 0.14
CA PHE A 405 41.46 -6.14 0.00
C PHE A 405 41.10 -6.86 1.31
N TYR A 406 41.61 -6.41 2.48
CA TYR A 406 41.30 -7.05 3.76
C TYR A 406 39.91 -6.67 4.29
N VAL A 407 39.52 -5.40 4.17
CA VAL A 407 38.20 -4.91 4.60
C VAL A 407 37.11 -5.38 3.66
N GLU A 408 37.31 -5.39 2.33
CA GLU A 408 36.35 -6.00 1.39
C GLU A 408 36.22 -7.51 1.63
N LYS A 409 37.31 -8.27 1.81
CA LYS A 409 37.22 -9.71 2.15
C LYS A 409 36.56 -9.98 3.51
N MET A 410 36.79 -9.14 4.51
CA MET A 410 36.20 -9.33 5.86
C MET A 410 34.72 -8.91 5.89
N ILE A 411 34.34 -7.89 5.12
CA ILE A 411 32.96 -7.44 4.96
C ILE A 411 32.18 -8.41 4.06
N GLU A 412 32.77 -8.93 2.97
CA GLU A 412 32.18 -10.01 2.16
C GLU A 412 31.95 -11.27 3.00
N LYS A 413 32.91 -11.68 3.84
CA LYS A 413 32.77 -12.85 4.72
C LYS A 413 31.66 -12.73 5.78
N ARG A 414 31.06 -11.56 5.96
CA ARG A 414 29.92 -11.31 6.88
C ARG A 414 28.65 -10.85 6.15
N LYS A 415 28.65 -10.79 4.82
CA LYS A 415 27.48 -10.43 4.03
C LYS A 415 26.71 -11.69 3.69
N PHE A 416 25.42 -11.67 4.00
CA PHE A 416 24.49 -12.68 3.54
C PHE A 416 24.45 -12.69 2.00
N HIS A 417 24.57 -13.87 1.40
CA HIS A 417 24.36 -14.13 -0.01
C HIS A 417 23.14 -15.03 -0.21
N ASN A 418 22.42 -14.89 -1.33
CA ASN A 418 21.27 -15.75 -1.63
C ASN A 418 21.62 -17.25 -1.65
N LYS A 419 22.88 -17.60 -1.93
CA LYS A 419 23.38 -18.99 -1.90
C LYS A 419 23.48 -19.59 -0.49
N ASP A 420 23.41 -18.75 0.53
CA ASP A 420 23.49 -19.17 1.93
C ASP A 420 22.13 -19.68 2.44
N ILE A 421 21.06 -19.56 1.64
CA ILE A 421 19.72 -20.09 1.95
C ILE A 421 19.68 -21.58 1.62
N ASN A 422 19.54 -22.40 2.65
CA ASN A 422 19.50 -23.85 2.52
C ASN A 422 18.09 -24.35 2.17
N ILE A 423 17.06 -23.70 2.73
CA ILE A 423 15.67 -24.14 2.61
C ILE A 423 14.79 -22.96 2.19
N MET A 424 13.96 -23.18 1.18
CA MET A 424 12.89 -22.25 0.80
C MET A 424 11.54 -22.94 0.94
N ILE A 425 10.62 -22.30 1.67
CA ILE A 425 9.28 -22.83 1.95
C ILE A 425 8.24 -21.96 1.23
N GLY A 426 7.40 -22.57 0.40
CA GLY A 426 6.25 -21.89 -0.20
C GLY A 426 4.95 -22.23 0.51
N ALA A 427 4.18 -21.21 0.87
CA ALA A 427 2.82 -21.32 1.41
C ALA A 427 1.87 -20.36 0.67
N GLY A 428 0.58 -20.46 0.96
CA GLY A 428 -0.47 -19.65 0.35
C GLY A 428 -1.33 -20.43 -0.64
N GLY A 429 -2.55 -19.98 -0.88
CA GLY A 429 -3.56 -20.75 -1.62
C GLY A 429 -3.13 -21.21 -3.01
N VAL A 430 -2.43 -20.35 -3.76
CA VAL A 430 -1.92 -20.65 -5.11
C VAL A 430 -0.76 -21.67 -5.10
N ILE A 431 -0.03 -21.79 -3.99
CA ILE A 431 1.08 -22.73 -3.85
C ILE A 431 0.59 -24.06 -3.25
N SER A 432 -0.16 -24.00 -2.15
CA SER A 432 -0.61 -25.15 -1.37
C SER A 432 -1.67 -25.99 -2.10
N ASN A 433 -2.58 -25.35 -2.84
CA ASN A 433 -3.66 -26.05 -3.55
C ASN A 433 -3.33 -26.34 -5.03
N ALA A 434 -2.08 -26.17 -5.45
CA ALA A 434 -1.69 -26.49 -6.81
C ALA A 434 -1.91 -27.99 -7.09
N GLU A 435 -2.52 -28.30 -8.23
CA GLU A 435 -2.88 -29.68 -8.59
C GLU A 435 -1.64 -30.58 -8.73
N LYS A 436 -0.53 -30.02 -9.22
CA LYS A 436 0.76 -30.70 -9.37
C LYS A 436 1.81 -30.05 -8.49
N VAL A 437 2.66 -30.85 -7.87
CA VAL A 437 3.78 -30.38 -7.04
C VAL A 437 4.76 -29.53 -7.86
N GLU A 438 4.94 -29.86 -9.14
CA GLU A 438 5.80 -29.13 -10.08
C GLU A 438 5.33 -27.68 -10.32
N GLN A 439 4.01 -27.43 -10.24
CA GLN A 439 3.44 -26.07 -10.35
C GLN A 439 3.79 -25.22 -9.12
N SER A 440 3.72 -25.80 -7.92
CA SER A 440 4.21 -25.16 -6.69
C SER A 440 5.72 -24.89 -6.78
N LEU A 441 6.49 -25.91 -7.18
CA LEU A 441 7.95 -25.84 -7.31
C LEU A 441 8.37 -24.68 -8.23
N ILE A 442 7.82 -24.62 -9.44
CA ILE A 442 8.23 -23.61 -10.42
C ILE A 442 7.86 -22.19 -9.96
N SER A 443 6.72 -22.03 -9.29
CA SER A 443 6.26 -20.73 -8.78
C SER A 443 7.19 -20.22 -7.67
N ILE A 444 7.64 -21.10 -6.79
CA ILE A 444 8.59 -20.77 -5.72
C ILE A 444 9.97 -20.43 -6.31
N ILE A 445 10.53 -21.23 -7.24
CA ILE A 445 11.89 -21.00 -7.73
C ILE A 445 12.01 -19.79 -8.68
N ASP A 446 10.96 -19.48 -9.43
CA ASP A 446 10.96 -18.32 -10.33
C ASP A 446 10.80 -17.03 -9.53
N GLY A 447 9.94 -17.05 -8.50
CA GLY A 447 9.76 -15.91 -7.59
C GLY A 447 10.93 -15.70 -6.63
N LEU A 448 11.30 -16.72 -5.87
CA LEU A 448 12.36 -16.61 -4.84
C LEU A 448 13.78 -16.71 -5.42
N ASN A 449 13.95 -17.19 -6.66
CA ASN A 449 15.24 -17.27 -7.34
C ASN A 449 16.37 -17.86 -6.45
N PRO A 450 16.29 -19.15 -6.03
CA PRO A 450 17.33 -19.81 -5.24
C PRO A 450 18.67 -19.82 -5.99
N GLN A 451 19.78 -19.76 -5.26
CA GLN A 451 21.14 -19.85 -5.80
C GLN A 451 21.90 -20.95 -5.07
N GLY A 452 22.79 -21.65 -5.77
CA GLY A 452 23.52 -22.77 -5.18
C GLY A 452 22.66 -24.03 -5.10
N ILE A 453 22.66 -24.68 -3.94
CA ILE A 453 21.92 -25.91 -3.67
C ILE A 453 20.90 -25.60 -2.57
N THR A 454 19.61 -25.71 -2.88
CA THR A 454 18.52 -25.32 -1.97
C THR A 454 17.43 -26.37 -1.98
N GLU A 455 16.99 -26.81 -0.81
CA GLU A 455 15.77 -27.61 -0.69
C GLU A 455 14.54 -26.70 -0.82
N ILE A 456 13.59 -27.08 -1.66
CA ILE A 456 12.30 -26.42 -1.77
C ILE A 456 11.26 -27.27 -1.08
N TRP A 457 10.51 -26.62 -0.19
CA TRP A 457 9.44 -27.22 0.59
C TRP A 457 8.13 -26.48 0.32
N ARG A 458 7.01 -27.15 0.60
CA ARG A 458 5.66 -26.62 0.46
C ARG A 458 4.91 -26.80 1.78
N ASP A 459 4.19 -25.77 2.22
CA ASP A 459 3.11 -25.96 3.19
C ASP A 459 1.93 -26.61 2.45
N ASN A 460 1.78 -27.92 2.60
CA ASN A 460 0.89 -28.74 1.79
C ASN A 460 -0.60 -28.39 2.01
N HIS A 461 -0.97 -28.02 3.24
CA HIS A 461 -2.37 -27.78 3.61
C HIS A 461 -2.66 -26.32 3.96
N PHE A 462 -1.65 -25.46 3.88
CA PHE A 462 -1.71 -24.07 4.31
C PHE A 462 -2.11 -23.96 5.79
N ILE A 463 -1.39 -24.69 6.64
CA ILE A 463 -1.70 -24.85 8.08
C ILE A 463 -0.57 -24.41 9.01
N SER A 464 0.53 -23.87 8.48
CA SER A 464 1.63 -23.36 9.30
C SER A 464 1.20 -22.36 10.40
N PRO A 465 0.22 -21.44 10.20
CA PRO A 465 -0.26 -20.58 11.29
C PRO A 465 -0.87 -21.38 12.44
N HIS A 466 -1.67 -22.40 12.13
CA HIS A 466 -2.34 -23.25 13.12
C HIS A 466 -1.34 -24.04 13.96
N ILE A 467 -0.34 -24.65 13.32
CA ILE A 467 0.71 -25.39 14.02
C ILE A 467 1.59 -24.43 14.84
N GLY A 468 1.84 -23.24 14.31
CA GLY A 468 2.50 -22.16 15.04
C GLY A 468 1.76 -21.79 16.33
N LYS A 469 0.43 -21.68 16.30
CA LYS A 469 -0.38 -21.44 17.50
C LYS A 469 -0.34 -22.61 18.48
N LEU A 470 -0.33 -23.84 17.99
CA LEU A 470 -0.20 -25.04 18.83
C LEU A 470 1.11 -25.03 19.63
N SER A 471 2.18 -24.43 19.10
CA SER A 471 3.48 -24.39 19.76
C SER A 471 3.50 -23.63 21.09
N ASP A 472 2.55 -22.71 21.33
CA ASP A 472 2.39 -22.01 22.62
C ASP A 472 1.94 -22.97 23.74
N VAL A 473 1.22 -24.02 23.36
CA VAL A 473 0.62 -24.98 24.28
C VAL A 473 1.47 -26.25 24.39
N ASP A 474 1.96 -26.78 23.26
CA ASP A 474 2.77 -27.99 23.20
C ASP A 474 3.76 -27.93 22.02
N GLU A 475 4.94 -27.33 22.27
CA GLU A 475 6.00 -27.14 21.27
C GLU A 475 6.46 -28.46 20.62
N LYS A 476 6.53 -29.55 21.41
CA LYS A 476 6.98 -30.86 20.92
C LYS A 476 5.97 -31.46 19.95
N LEU A 477 4.69 -31.44 20.30
CA LEU A 477 3.62 -31.92 19.43
C LEU A 477 3.53 -31.07 18.15
N ALA A 478 3.62 -29.74 18.29
CA ALA A 478 3.63 -28.83 17.16
C ALA A 478 4.77 -29.15 16.18
N THR A 479 6.00 -29.35 16.69
CA THR A 479 7.16 -29.72 15.85
C THR A 479 6.95 -31.04 15.10
N GLU A 480 6.38 -32.06 15.78
CA GLU A 480 6.08 -33.35 15.16
C GLU A 480 5.04 -33.22 14.02
N LEU A 481 3.92 -32.53 14.28
CA LEU A 481 2.87 -32.31 13.28
C LEU A 481 3.36 -31.42 12.14
N LEU A 482 4.21 -30.43 12.42
CA LEU A 482 4.78 -29.55 11.41
C LEU A 482 5.56 -30.34 10.35
N MET A 483 6.39 -31.29 10.79
CA MET A 483 7.23 -32.10 9.90
C MET A 483 6.48 -33.25 9.22
N LYS A 484 5.40 -33.75 9.83
CA LYS A 484 4.65 -34.91 9.30
C LYS A 484 3.44 -34.51 8.44
N GLU A 485 2.74 -33.45 8.80
CA GLU A 485 1.43 -33.10 8.24
C GLU A 485 1.43 -31.74 7.52
N CYS A 486 2.34 -30.82 7.85
CA CYS A 486 2.36 -29.47 7.24
C CYS A 486 3.38 -29.34 6.11
N TYR A 487 4.68 -29.53 6.39
CA TYR A 487 5.72 -29.30 5.40
C TYR A 487 6.03 -30.55 4.58
N GLU A 488 5.88 -30.41 3.27
CA GLU A 488 6.28 -31.39 2.27
C GLU A 488 7.58 -30.96 1.59
N LYS A 489 8.59 -31.81 1.59
CA LYS A 489 9.84 -31.57 0.84
C LYS A 489 9.65 -31.92 -0.63
N ILE A 490 9.63 -30.92 -1.51
CA ILE A 490 9.21 -31.13 -2.91
C ILE A 490 10.39 -31.43 -3.84
N ALA A 491 11.51 -30.70 -3.75
CA ALA A 491 12.67 -30.94 -4.61
C ALA A 491 13.98 -30.35 -4.04
N LEU A 492 15.11 -30.90 -4.48
CA LEU A 492 16.43 -30.29 -4.35
C LEU A 492 16.71 -29.48 -5.62
N VAL A 493 16.85 -28.16 -5.49
CA VAL A 493 17.13 -27.26 -6.61
C VAL A 493 18.62 -26.93 -6.67
N ILE A 494 19.19 -27.06 -7.87
CA ILE A 494 20.58 -26.76 -8.17
C ILE A 494 20.61 -25.64 -9.21
N ARG A 495 20.98 -24.43 -8.79
CA ARG A 495 21.15 -23.27 -9.67
C ARG A 495 22.58 -22.72 -9.56
N PRO A 496 23.44 -22.93 -10.57
CA PRO A 496 24.82 -22.47 -10.53
C PRO A 496 24.88 -20.95 -10.60
N ILE A 497 25.85 -20.39 -9.90
CA ILE A 497 26.17 -18.98 -9.90
C ILE A 497 27.30 -18.75 -10.90
N TYR A 498 27.23 -17.66 -11.64
CA TYR A 498 28.16 -17.31 -12.71
C TYR A 498 28.30 -15.80 -12.87
N LYS A 499 29.42 -15.36 -13.46
CA LYS A 499 29.61 -13.95 -13.86
C LYS A 499 29.12 -13.66 -15.27
N LYS A 500 29.35 -14.59 -16.20
CA LYS A 500 28.90 -14.52 -17.60
C LYS A 500 28.59 -15.93 -18.07
N MET A 501 27.46 -16.09 -18.76
CA MET A 501 27.05 -17.36 -19.33
C MET A 501 26.74 -17.17 -20.81
N LYS A 502 27.16 -18.11 -21.66
CA LYS A 502 26.86 -18.15 -23.10
C LYS A 502 25.89 -19.29 -23.39
N ILE A 503 25.01 -19.09 -24.35
CA ILE A 503 24.03 -20.11 -24.78
C ILE A 503 24.78 -21.36 -25.27
N GLU A 504 24.22 -22.55 -25.00
CA GLU A 504 24.77 -23.87 -25.37
C GLU A 504 26.12 -24.27 -24.75
N GLN A 505 26.74 -23.45 -23.89
CA GLN A 505 27.97 -23.87 -23.21
C GLN A 505 27.67 -24.91 -22.12
N ASP A 506 28.58 -25.87 -21.92
CA ASP A 506 28.49 -26.80 -20.80
C ASP A 506 28.64 -26.06 -19.47
N VAL A 507 27.79 -26.40 -18.50
CA VAL A 507 27.73 -25.75 -17.19
C VAL A 507 28.20 -26.69 -16.09
N MET A 508 27.70 -27.92 -16.11
CA MET A 508 28.05 -28.96 -15.13
C MET A 508 27.76 -30.36 -15.66
N SER A 509 28.39 -31.37 -15.07
CA SER A 509 27.94 -32.75 -15.16
C SER A 509 27.46 -33.25 -13.80
N ILE A 510 26.34 -33.98 -13.80
CA ILE A 510 25.75 -34.57 -12.60
C ILE A 510 25.68 -36.08 -12.76
N SER A 511 26.22 -36.80 -11.78
CA SER A 511 26.05 -38.25 -11.63
C SER A 511 25.15 -38.53 -10.45
N ILE A 512 24.11 -39.34 -10.65
CA ILE A 512 23.19 -39.79 -9.61
C ILE A 512 23.30 -41.30 -9.53
N LYS A 513 23.67 -41.78 -8.35
CA LYS A 513 23.86 -43.20 -8.06
C LYS A 513 22.91 -43.65 -6.97
N ASN A 514 21.96 -44.48 -7.37
CA ASN A 514 21.17 -45.34 -6.49
C ASN A 514 21.67 -46.79 -6.66
N ASP A 515 20.88 -47.64 -7.33
CA ASP A 515 21.26 -48.98 -7.78
C ASP A 515 22.05 -48.93 -9.10
N VAL A 516 21.80 -47.93 -9.95
CA VAL A 516 22.46 -47.71 -11.26
C VAL A 516 22.94 -46.26 -11.35
N GLU A 517 24.16 -46.05 -11.83
CA GLU A 517 24.70 -44.71 -12.05
C GLU A 517 24.15 -44.11 -13.34
N LYS A 518 23.46 -42.97 -13.25
CA LYS A 518 23.02 -42.16 -14.38
C LYS A 518 23.80 -40.85 -14.41
N ARG A 519 24.38 -40.51 -15.56
CA ARG A 519 25.13 -39.28 -15.77
C ARG A 519 24.40 -38.34 -16.73
N TYR A 520 24.35 -37.07 -16.40
CA TYR A 520 23.74 -35.99 -17.15
C TYR A 520 24.79 -34.89 -17.40
N THR A 521 24.82 -34.35 -18.61
CA THR A 521 25.56 -33.13 -18.93
C THR A 521 24.54 -32.00 -19.10
N ILE A 522 24.71 -30.92 -18.35
CA ILE A 522 23.78 -29.80 -18.32
C ILE A 522 24.40 -28.62 -19.03
N LYS A 523 23.66 -28.07 -19.99
CA LYS A 523 24.06 -26.89 -20.75
C LYS A 523 23.46 -25.62 -20.19
N ALA A 524 23.94 -24.48 -20.64
CA ALA A 524 23.36 -23.19 -20.35
C ALA A 524 21.99 -23.00 -21.02
N ASN A 525 21.12 -22.24 -20.35
CA ASN A 525 19.74 -21.99 -20.76
C ASN A 525 18.84 -23.25 -20.79
N GLU A 526 19.10 -24.20 -19.89
CA GLU A 526 18.38 -25.45 -19.74
C GLU A 526 17.70 -25.54 -18.36
N VAL A 527 16.54 -26.19 -18.33
CA VAL A 527 15.90 -26.70 -17.12
C VAL A 527 15.84 -28.22 -17.24
N LYS A 528 16.31 -28.93 -16.21
CA LYS A 528 16.30 -30.39 -16.18
C LYS A 528 15.65 -30.88 -14.89
N TYR A 529 14.60 -31.68 -15.02
CA TYR A 529 13.94 -32.32 -13.89
C TYR A 529 14.25 -33.82 -13.88
N ILE A 530 14.67 -34.31 -12.71
CA ILE A 530 15.02 -35.70 -12.47
C ILE A 530 14.10 -36.20 -11.35
N PRO A 531 13.03 -36.95 -11.68
CA PRO A 531 12.06 -37.41 -10.71
C PRO A 531 12.66 -38.51 -9.80
N ASN A 532 12.17 -38.55 -8.55
CA ASN A 532 12.49 -39.61 -7.58
C ASN A 532 11.23 -40.02 -6.81
N GLU A 533 10.22 -40.52 -7.53
CA GLU A 533 8.90 -40.86 -6.98
C GLU A 533 8.97 -41.86 -5.81
N GLN A 534 9.97 -42.75 -5.81
CA GLN A 534 10.15 -43.76 -4.77
C GLN A 534 10.85 -43.24 -3.51
N ARG A 535 11.28 -41.97 -3.49
CA ARG A 535 12.07 -41.35 -2.40
C ARG A 535 13.25 -42.22 -1.98
N LYS A 536 13.95 -42.80 -2.96
CA LYS A 536 15.15 -43.61 -2.70
C LYS A 536 16.35 -42.70 -2.50
N GLU A 537 17.06 -42.89 -1.39
CA GLU A 537 18.30 -42.17 -1.13
C GLU A 537 19.32 -42.45 -2.25
N SER A 538 19.84 -41.38 -2.85
CA SER A 538 20.76 -41.44 -3.97
C SER A 538 21.99 -40.56 -3.68
N GLN A 539 23.18 -41.06 -4.04
CA GLN A 539 24.39 -40.26 -4.02
C GLN A 539 24.44 -39.38 -5.27
N VAL A 540 24.53 -38.07 -5.09
CA VAL A 540 24.63 -37.07 -6.16
C VAL A 540 26.05 -36.54 -6.17
N VAL A 541 26.69 -36.54 -7.34
CA VAL A 541 28.02 -35.98 -7.58
C VAL A 541 27.92 -34.94 -8.69
N ILE A 542 28.29 -33.71 -8.38
CA ILE A 542 28.21 -32.55 -9.29
C ILE A 542 29.64 -32.11 -9.61
N GLU A 543 29.97 -32.00 -10.89
CA GLU A 543 31.23 -31.46 -11.39
C GLU A 543 30.94 -30.22 -12.23
N LEU A 544 31.39 -29.05 -11.78
CA LEU A 544 31.12 -27.75 -12.39
C LEU A 544 32.21 -27.36 -13.40
N GLU A 545 31.78 -26.79 -14.53
CA GLU A 545 32.69 -26.21 -15.50
C GLU A 545 33.36 -24.92 -14.98
N LYS A 546 34.48 -24.55 -15.60
CA LYS A 546 35.25 -23.38 -15.19
C LYS A 546 34.42 -22.09 -15.31
N GLY A 547 34.27 -21.37 -14.19
CA GLY A 547 33.54 -20.11 -14.13
C GLY A 547 32.14 -20.22 -13.49
N PHE A 548 31.74 -21.44 -13.12
CA PHE A 548 30.51 -21.72 -12.37
C PHE A 548 30.83 -22.20 -10.96
N TYR A 549 29.94 -21.85 -10.03
CA TYR A 549 30.07 -22.18 -8.61
C TYR A 549 28.70 -22.42 -7.99
N LEU A 550 28.61 -23.38 -7.07
CA LEU A 550 27.40 -23.61 -6.26
C LEU A 550 27.61 -23.17 -4.80
N LEU A 551 28.83 -23.33 -4.29
CA LEU A 551 29.29 -22.90 -2.96
C LEU A 551 30.67 -22.20 -3.11
N ASP A 552 31.36 -21.87 -2.01
CA ASP A 552 32.68 -21.23 -2.06
C ASP A 552 33.77 -22.12 -2.69
N ASP A 553 34.25 -21.72 -3.89
CA ASP A 553 35.39 -22.28 -4.65
C ASP A 553 35.39 -23.82 -4.90
N SER A 554 34.25 -24.50 -4.79
CA SER A 554 34.14 -25.95 -5.00
C SER A 554 33.78 -26.33 -6.44
N HIS A 555 34.72 -26.97 -7.15
CA HIS A 555 34.52 -27.50 -8.50
C HIS A 555 33.81 -28.87 -8.52
N LYS A 556 33.85 -29.61 -7.41
CA LYS A 556 33.20 -30.91 -7.27
C LYS A 556 32.50 -31.00 -5.93
N ILE A 557 31.23 -31.39 -5.95
CA ILE A 557 30.37 -31.50 -4.76
C ILE A 557 29.76 -32.89 -4.74
N SER A 558 29.69 -33.51 -3.56
CA SER A 558 28.94 -34.76 -3.36
C SER A 558 27.99 -34.60 -2.20
N LEU A 559 26.75 -35.05 -2.39
CA LEU A 559 25.67 -35.02 -1.39
C LEU A 559 24.79 -36.26 -1.54
N THR A 560 23.97 -36.53 -0.54
CA THR A 560 22.90 -37.53 -0.61
C THR A 560 21.54 -36.84 -0.60
N SER A 561 20.60 -37.38 -1.37
CA SER A 561 19.24 -36.86 -1.44
C SER A 561 18.26 -37.98 -1.81
N ASP A 562 17.11 -37.98 -1.15
CA ASP A 562 15.92 -38.77 -1.52
C ASP A 562 14.89 -37.91 -2.28
N LEU A 563 15.14 -36.62 -2.45
CA LEU A 563 14.26 -35.68 -3.16
C LEU A 563 14.43 -35.81 -4.68
N PRO A 564 13.38 -35.49 -5.47
CA PRO A 564 13.54 -35.12 -6.87
C PRO A 564 14.54 -33.98 -7.04
N ILE A 565 15.26 -33.95 -8.15
CA ILE A 565 16.29 -32.92 -8.42
C ILE A 565 15.85 -32.06 -9.60
N LEU A 566 15.84 -30.74 -9.40
CA LEU A 566 15.64 -29.78 -10.46
C LEU A 566 16.92 -28.97 -10.65
N ILE A 567 17.45 -28.99 -11.87
CA ILE A 567 18.63 -28.22 -12.25
C ILE A 567 18.17 -27.08 -13.12
N ASP A 568 18.52 -25.85 -12.75
CA ASP A 568 18.07 -24.66 -13.46
C ASP A 568 19.25 -23.78 -13.86
N THR A 569 19.47 -23.67 -15.16
CA THR A 569 20.49 -22.81 -15.77
C THR A 569 19.87 -21.81 -16.74
N ARG A 570 18.56 -21.55 -16.63
CA ARG A 570 17.82 -20.65 -17.52
C ARG A 570 18.37 -19.22 -17.42
N MET A 571 18.46 -18.56 -18.57
CA MET A 571 18.76 -17.13 -18.65
C MET A 571 17.45 -16.35 -18.60
N LYS A 572 17.41 -15.22 -17.89
CA LYS A 572 16.19 -14.42 -17.75
C LYS A 572 15.70 -13.87 -19.09
N GLU A 573 16.63 -13.58 -20.00
CA GLU A 573 16.35 -12.97 -21.30
C GLU A 573 15.85 -13.98 -22.35
N GLU A 574 15.92 -15.29 -22.07
CA GLU A 574 15.59 -16.35 -23.03
C GLU A 574 14.69 -17.45 -22.44
N LEU A 575 13.73 -17.05 -21.61
CA LEU A 575 12.74 -17.96 -21.03
C LEU A 575 11.85 -18.54 -22.13
N SER A 576 11.57 -19.83 -22.06
CA SER A 576 10.66 -20.51 -22.99
C SER A 576 9.60 -21.28 -22.21
N PHE A 577 8.35 -20.83 -22.34
CA PHE A 577 7.20 -21.51 -21.75
C PHE A 577 7.12 -22.96 -22.20
N THR A 578 7.21 -23.21 -23.51
CA THR A 578 7.07 -24.57 -24.09
C THR A 578 8.13 -25.54 -23.57
N LYS A 579 9.41 -25.12 -23.50
CA LYS A 579 10.47 -25.99 -22.96
C LYS A 579 10.21 -26.35 -21.50
N LEU A 580 9.82 -25.37 -20.69
CA LEU A 580 9.53 -25.56 -19.28
C LEU A 580 8.29 -26.46 -19.07
N ASN A 581 7.22 -26.20 -19.81
CA ASN A 581 5.99 -26.99 -19.74
C ASN A 581 6.21 -28.43 -20.17
N ASN A 582 7.04 -28.67 -21.19
CA ASN A 582 7.36 -30.03 -21.65
C ASN A 582 8.22 -30.81 -20.65
N GLU A 583 9.17 -30.16 -19.98
CA GLU A 583 10.04 -30.83 -19.00
C GLU A 583 9.30 -31.18 -17.70
N LEU A 584 8.39 -30.30 -17.25
CA LEU A 584 7.69 -30.44 -15.96
C LEU A 584 6.23 -30.88 -16.07
N GLY A 585 5.65 -30.88 -17.27
CA GLY A 585 4.23 -31.22 -17.48
C GLY A 585 3.28 -30.30 -16.72
N LEU A 586 3.52 -28.99 -16.68
CA LEU A 586 2.81 -28.06 -15.79
C LEU A 586 1.31 -27.95 -16.16
N TYR A 587 1.01 -27.70 -17.44
CA TYR A 587 -0.34 -27.39 -17.93
C TYR A 587 -0.64 -28.16 -19.23
N ASN A 588 -1.89 -28.56 -19.42
CA ASN A 588 -2.40 -29.13 -20.66
C ASN A 588 -3.21 -28.09 -21.45
N LEU A 589 -2.48 -27.28 -22.25
CA LEU A 589 -3.07 -26.24 -23.08
C LEU A 589 -3.61 -26.75 -24.43
N GLU A 590 -3.65 -28.06 -24.67
CA GLU A 590 -4.35 -28.61 -25.85
C GLU A 590 -5.88 -28.55 -25.69
N ASN A 591 -6.36 -28.40 -24.44
CA ASN A 591 -7.78 -28.26 -24.14
C ASN A 591 -8.34 -26.92 -24.62
N ARG A 592 -9.65 -26.88 -24.89
CA ARG A 592 -10.34 -25.65 -25.27
C ARG A 592 -10.32 -24.65 -24.10
N GLN A 593 -9.75 -23.46 -24.34
CA GLN A 593 -9.82 -22.32 -23.43
C GLN A 593 -11.29 -21.94 -23.14
N LEU A 594 -11.66 -21.84 -21.86
CA LEU A 594 -13.00 -21.43 -21.45
C LEU A 594 -13.20 -19.94 -21.69
N ASN A 595 -14.41 -19.58 -22.12
CA ASN A 595 -14.81 -18.19 -22.27
C ASN A 595 -14.99 -17.54 -20.89
N LEU A 596 -14.46 -16.32 -20.71
CA LEU A 596 -14.54 -15.60 -19.44
C LEU A 596 -15.98 -15.25 -19.03
N ASN A 597 -16.86 -14.98 -20.00
CA ASN A 597 -18.25 -14.64 -19.72
C ASN A 597 -18.96 -15.79 -19.00
N ASP A 598 -18.81 -17.00 -19.53
CA ASP A 598 -19.39 -18.21 -18.94
C ASP A 598 -18.75 -18.52 -17.57
N CYS A 599 -17.47 -18.21 -17.42
CA CYS A 599 -16.73 -18.46 -16.19
C CYS A 599 -17.24 -17.64 -15.01
N PHE A 600 -17.44 -16.33 -15.21
CA PHE A 600 -17.85 -15.37 -14.20
C PHE A 600 -19.38 -15.18 -14.09
N ALA A 601 -20.17 -15.82 -14.96
CA ALA A 601 -21.62 -15.71 -15.00
C ALA A 601 -22.31 -15.83 -13.62
N ASP A 602 -21.86 -16.80 -12.80
CA ASP A 602 -22.44 -17.09 -11.48
C ASP A 602 -22.10 -16.03 -10.41
N PHE A 603 -21.13 -15.16 -10.67
CA PHE A 603 -20.65 -14.13 -9.74
C PHE A 603 -21.30 -12.76 -9.95
N PHE A 604 -22.09 -12.60 -11.01
CA PHE A 604 -22.90 -11.40 -11.19
C PHE A 604 -24.02 -11.41 -10.16
N GLU A 605 -23.83 -10.64 -9.08
CA GLU A 605 -24.91 -10.37 -8.14
C GLU A 605 -26.11 -9.80 -8.88
N LYS A 606 -27.30 -10.16 -8.40
CA LYS A 606 -28.51 -9.55 -8.92
C LYS A 606 -28.44 -8.04 -8.62
N LYS A 607 -28.29 -7.24 -9.67
CA LYS A 607 -28.33 -5.79 -9.60
C LYS A 607 -29.64 -5.29 -9.01
N ASP A 608 -29.56 -4.62 -7.86
CA ASP A 608 -30.71 -3.95 -7.26
C ASP A 608 -30.83 -2.51 -7.74
N ILE A 609 -32.07 -2.02 -7.77
CA ILE A 609 -32.43 -0.65 -8.11
C ILE A 609 -33.21 -0.10 -6.92
N ASP A 610 -32.58 0.77 -6.15
CA ASP A 610 -33.16 1.32 -4.94
C ASP A 610 -33.88 2.64 -5.26
N THR A 611 -35.22 2.61 -5.27
CA THR A 611 -36.06 3.74 -5.67
C THR A 611 -36.78 4.32 -4.46
N GLY A 612 -36.65 5.62 -4.25
CA GLY A 612 -37.30 6.31 -3.14
C GLY A 612 -36.74 7.70 -2.89
N ILE A 613 -36.94 8.19 -1.67
CA ILE A 613 -36.36 9.44 -1.20
C ILE A 613 -35.04 9.14 -0.53
N HIS A 614 -33.99 9.82 -0.99
CA HIS A 614 -32.60 9.59 -0.59
C HIS A 614 -31.93 10.90 -0.21
N THR A 615 -30.79 10.83 0.46
CA THR A 615 -29.98 12.01 0.81
C THR A 615 -28.56 11.87 0.28
N LEU A 616 -28.06 12.90 -0.39
CA LEU A 616 -26.66 13.03 -0.82
C LEU A 616 -26.01 14.19 -0.05
N THR A 617 -24.91 13.91 0.66
CA THR A 617 -24.14 14.96 1.34
C THR A 617 -22.94 15.37 0.50
N ILE A 618 -22.83 16.66 0.22
CA ILE A 618 -21.73 17.27 -0.51
C ILE A 618 -20.90 18.05 0.48
N SER A 619 -19.61 17.71 0.58
CA SER A 619 -18.68 18.34 1.52
C SER A 619 -17.47 18.93 0.81
N LEU A 620 -17.01 20.07 1.32
CA LEU A 620 -15.72 20.64 0.99
C LEU A 620 -14.59 19.86 1.73
N PRO A 621 -13.37 19.86 1.17
CA PRO A 621 -12.21 19.24 1.82
C PRO A 621 -11.81 19.90 3.15
N TYR A 622 -12.06 21.19 3.33
CA TYR A 622 -11.85 21.98 4.55
C TYR A 622 -12.84 23.15 4.57
N GLU A 623 -12.84 23.92 5.66
CA GLU A 623 -13.69 25.11 5.81
C GLU A 623 -13.56 26.04 4.59
N GLY A 624 -14.71 26.39 4.02
CA GLY A 624 -14.85 27.29 2.88
C GLY A 624 -16.22 27.94 2.88
N ASP A 625 -16.59 28.56 1.78
CA ASP A 625 -17.88 29.24 1.68
C ASP A 625 -18.95 28.23 1.24
N ILE A 626 -20.06 28.13 1.98
CA ILE A 626 -21.27 27.41 1.57
C ILE A 626 -22.31 28.44 1.13
N PHE A 627 -22.88 28.24 -0.06
CA PHE A 627 -23.74 29.23 -0.72
C PHE A 627 -25.23 28.87 -0.71
N VAL A 628 -25.62 27.84 0.05
CA VAL A 628 -26.99 27.34 0.13
C VAL A 628 -27.45 27.27 1.57
N ASP A 629 -28.75 27.48 1.79
CA ASP A 629 -29.41 27.42 3.09
C ASP A 629 -30.36 26.21 3.19
N GLU A 630 -30.68 25.80 4.43
CA GLU A 630 -31.69 24.78 4.65
C GLU A 630 -33.04 25.20 4.06
N GLY A 631 -33.62 24.34 3.22
CA GLY A 631 -34.87 24.60 2.53
C GLY A 631 -34.72 24.96 1.05
N ASP A 632 -33.51 25.31 0.58
CA ASP A 632 -33.26 25.70 -0.79
C ASP A 632 -33.56 24.58 -1.78
N LYS A 633 -34.15 24.95 -2.93
CA LYS A 633 -34.32 24.06 -4.07
C LYS A 633 -33.11 24.22 -4.98
N ILE A 634 -32.46 23.12 -5.32
CA ILE A 634 -31.21 23.14 -6.09
C ILE A 634 -31.35 22.43 -7.43
N GLN A 635 -30.54 22.86 -8.38
CA GLN A 635 -30.33 22.25 -9.69
C GLN A 635 -28.90 21.65 -9.76
N PRO A 636 -28.61 20.74 -10.70
CA PRO A 636 -27.30 20.09 -10.79
C PRO A 636 -26.10 21.03 -10.88
N ASP A 637 -26.26 22.18 -11.56
CA ASP A 637 -25.25 23.22 -11.75
C ASP A 637 -25.21 24.25 -10.60
N THR A 638 -26.02 24.06 -9.56
CA THR A 638 -25.99 24.92 -8.37
C THR A 638 -24.67 24.72 -7.64
N LEU A 639 -23.91 25.81 -7.47
CA LEU A 639 -22.71 25.83 -6.67
C LEU A 639 -23.10 25.71 -5.18
N ILE A 640 -22.71 24.61 -4.55
CA ILE A 640 -22.99 24.35 -3.13
C ILE A 640 -21.97 25.04 -2.25
N GLY A 641 -20.69 24.94 -2.61
CA GLY A 641 -19.63 25.61 -1.88
C GLY A 641 -18.33 25.71 -2.66
N GLU A 642 -17.45 26.59 -2.19
CA GLU A 642 -16.11 26.75 -2.72
C GLU A 642 -15.03 26.90 -1.64
N ASN A 643 -13.86 26.33 -1.89
CA ASN A 643 -12.63 26.77 -1.24
C ASN A 643 -11.85 27.67 -2.20
N ARG A 644 -11.91 28.98 -1.95
CA ARG A 644 -11.30 30.00 -2.82
C ARG A 644 -9.76 30.01 -2.80
N TYR A 645 -9.17 29.68 -1.66
CA TYR A 645 -7.74 29.74 -1.42
C TYR A 645 -7.23 28.40 -0.92
N ASP A 646 -5.95 28.05 -1.16
CA ASP A 646 -5.31 26.91 -0.48
C ASP A 646 -5.53 26.98 1.05
N PRO A 647 -5.55 25.88 1.80
CA PRO A 647 -5.76 25.91 3.25
C PRO A 647 -4.78 26.85 3.98
N ALA A 648 -5.31 27.67 4.90
CA ALA A 648 -4.53 28.63 5.70
C ALA A 648 -3.30 27.97 6.32
N ARG A 649 -2.12 28.58 6.15
CA ARG A 649 -0.91 28.13 6.84
C ARG A 649 -0.88 28.68 8.25
N ILE A 650 -0.40 27.89 9.19
CA ILE A 650 0.04 28.41 10.48
C ILE A 650 1.56 28.50 10.46
N TYR A 651 2.06 29.66 10.86
CA TYR A 651 3.48 29.97 10.98
C TYR A 651 3.87 29.88 12.45
N VAL A 652 4.84 29.02 12.75
CA VAL A 652 5.42 28.90 14.09
C VAL A 652 6.72 29.69 14.12
N LEU A 653 6.74 30.80 14.84
CA LEU A 653 7.94 31.58 15.10
C LEU A 653 8.62 31.03 16.34
N SER A 654 9.84 30.49 16.19
CA SER A 654 10.67 30.07 17.32
C SER A 654 11.65 31.18 17.69
N LEU A 655 11.44 31.81 18.85
CA LEU A 655 12.16 33.02 19.24
C LEU A 655 13.42 32.72 20.06
N PHE A 656 13.43 31.62 20.81
CA PHE A 656 14.59 31.22 21.62
C PHE A 656 15.72 30.60 20.80
N THR A 657 15.43 30.10 19.60
CA THR A 657 16.43 29.56 18.68
C THR A 657 17.21 30.64 17.94
N ASP A 658 16.75 31.89 17.95
CA ASP A 658 17.49 33.00 17.37
C ASP A 658 18.41 33.60 18.44
N GLU A 659 19.68 33.19 18.43
CA GLU A 659 20.71 33.65 19.38
C GLU A 659 20.84 35.17 19.44
N LYS A 660 20.37 35.90 18.41
CA LYS A 660 20.43 37.37 18.35
C LYS A 660 19.34 38.08 19.15
N LEU A 661 18.28 37.37 19.54
CA LEU A 661 17.20 37.89 20.38
C LEU A 661 17.52 37.73 21.88
N GLU A 662 18.35 36.75 22.27
CA GLU A 662 18.69 36.43 23.69
C GLU A 662 17.46 36.40 24.63
N LEU A 663 16.33 35.88 24.13
CA LEU A 663 15.08 35.87 24.88
C LEU A 663 15.04 34.71 25.89
N THR A 664 14.56 35.00 27.09
CA THR A 664 14.12 34.03 28.10
C THR A 664 12.60 34.10 28.24
N PRO A 665 11.95 33.11 28.89
CA PRO A 665 10.51 33.17 29.15
C PRO A 665 10.06 34.48 29.81
N ASP A 666 10.85 35.01 30.76
CA ASP A 666 10.53 36.26 31.45
C ASP A 666 10.78 37.50 30.60
N SER A 667 11.83 37.52 29.77
CA SER A 667 12.09 38.67 28.90
C SER A 667 11.08 38.73 27.75
N LEU A 668 10.67 37.57 27.20
CA LEU A 668 9.65 37.48 26.16
C LEU A 668 8.31 38.06 26.62
N ARG A 669 7.89 37.75 27.84
CA ARG A 669 6.66 38.32 28.45
C ARG A 669 6.69 39.85 28.52
N LYS A 670 7.88 40.44 28.66
CA LYS A 670 8.07 41.90 28.75
C LYS A 670 8.25 42.56 27.38
N SER A 671 8.78 41.85 26.39
CA SER A 671 9.14 42.39 25.08
C SER A 671 8.09 42.15 23.99
N ILE A 672 7.12 41.26 24.18
CA ILE A 672 6.09 40.95 23.18
C ILE A 672 5.08 42.09 23.05
N LEU A 673 4.72 42.45 21.81
CA LEU A 673 3.83 43.57 21.50
C LEU A 673 2.41 43.15 21.09
N VAL A 674 2.16 41.84 21.01
CA VAL A 674 0.92 41.24 20.50
C VAL A 674 0.37 40.19 21.46
N LYS A 675 -0.92 39.89 21.35
CA LYS A 675 -1.66 38.94 22.21
C LYS A 675 -2.39 37.90 21.36
N ASN A 676 -2.80 36.79 21.98
CA ASN A 676 -3.67 35.80 21.34
C ASN A 676 -4.95 36.47 20.83
N GLY A 677 -5.30 36.19 19.57
CA GLY A 677 -6.44 36.76 18.84
C GLY A 677 -6.11 37.98 17.98
N ASP A 678 -4.95 38.64 18.17
CA ASP A 678 -4.59 39.85 17.42
C ASP A 678 -4.35 39.54 15.93
N GLU A 679 -4.83 40.41 15.04
CA GLU A 679 -4.45 40.39 13.62
C GLU A 679 -3.22 41.27 13.39
N ILE A 680 -2.24 40.71 12.66
CA ILE A 680 -0.95 41.34 12.41
C ILE A 680 -0.68 41.43 10.91
N LYS A 681 -0.02 42.51 10.48
CA LYS A 681 0.38 42.75 9.08
C LYS A 681 1.77 42.19 8.78
N PHE A 682 2.04 41.91 7.50
CA PHE A 682 3.39 41.60 7.03
C PHE A 682 4.36 42.75 7.39
N GLY A 683 5.47 42.42 8.04
CA GLY A 683 6.46 43.39 8.50
C GLY A 683 6.06 44.19 9.74
N GLN A 684 4.93 43.89 10.39
CA GLN A 684 4.55 44.53 11.65
C GLN A 684 5.50 44.11 12.77
N LYS A 685 5.96 45.06 13.59
CA LYS A 685 6.77 44.77 14.77
C LYS A 685 5.94 43.96 15.79
N ILE A 686 6.44 42.80 16.21
CA ILE A 686 5.77 41.91 17.17
C ILE A 686 6.58 41.70 18.46
N ILE A 687 7.89 42.00 18.44
CA ILE A 687 8.74 42.00 19.64
C ILE A 687 9.60 43.26 19.61
N GLU A 688 9.78 43.87 20.78
CA GLU A 688 10.69 44.98 21.02
C GLU A 688 11.45 44.77 22.34
N ILE A 689 12.78 44.72 22.24
CA ILE A 689 13.68 44.46 23.38
C ILE A 689 14.38 45.78 23.73
N GLU A 690 14.28 46.20 24.99
CA GLU A 690 14.98 47.39 25.48
C GLU A 690 16.50 47.24 25.35
N SER A 691 17.15 48.22 24.71
CA SER A 691 18.59 48.25 24.48
C SER A 691 19.37 48.28 25.80
N ARG A 692 20.35 47.37 25.99
CA ARG A 692 21.27 47.38 27.15
C ARG A 692 22.57 48.16 26.86
N GLY A 693 22.50 49.22 26.04
CA GLY A 693 23.58 50.18 25.81
C GLY A 693 24.46 49.92 24.58
N ILE A 694 25.47 50.78 24.40
CA ILE A 694 26.33 50.93 23.19
C ILE A 694 27.01 49.61 22.75
N ILE A 695 27.20 48.66 23.67
CA ILE A 695 27.87 47.38 23.40
C ILE A 695 26.96 46.41 22.61
N ASP A 696 25.64 46.45 22.81
CA ASP A 696 24.71 45.57 22.09
C ASP A 696 24.53 46.00 20.61
N GLU A 697 24.62 47.30 20.33
CA GLU A 697 24.61 47.83 18.95
C GLU A 697 25.85 47.40 18.16
N ILE A 698 27.02 47.38 18.81
CA ILE A 698 28.29 46.95 18.19
C ILE A 698 28.28 45.43 17.89
N LYS A 699 27.55 44.63 18.68
CA LYS A 699 27.43 43.17 18.50
C LYS A 699 26.35 42.77 17.48
N GLY A 700 25.54 43.70 16.99
CA GLY A 700 24.53 43.42 15.96
C GLY A 700 23.33 42.60 16.44
N LYS A 701 22.91 42.79 17.70
CA LYS A 701 21.70 42.15 18.26
C LYS A 701 20.42 42.74 17.66
N TYR A 702 19.36 41.93 17.55
CA TYR A 702 18.08 42.42 17.07
C TYR A 702 17.29 43.06 18.22
N HIS A 703 17.03 44.36 18.12
CA HIS A 703 16.17 45.09 19.07
C HIS A 703 14.68 44.89 18.79
N THR A 704 14.34 44.42 17.60
CA THR A 704 12.97 44.25 17.17
C THR A 704 12.83 43.01 16.32
N TYR A 705 11.70 42.31 16.45
CA TYR A 705 11.33 41.22 15.56
C TYR A 705 10.02 41.58 14.85
N HIS A 706 10.00 41.38 13.54
CA HIS A 706 8.86 41.73 12.70
C HIS A 706 8.17 40.47 12.21
N SER A 707 6.84 40.54 12.10
CA SER A 707 6.06 39.45 11.57
C SER A 707 6.48 39.16 10.13
N PRO A 708 6.88 37.91 9.82
CA PRO A 708 7.20 37.53 8.45
C PRO A 708 5.95 37.35 7.59
N VAL A 709 4.75 37.39 8.18
CA VAL A 709 3.49 37.07 7.53
C VAL A 709 2.37 37.98 8.00
N ARG A 710 1.31 38.09 7.21
CA ARG A 710 0.04 38.63 7.70
C ARG A 710 -0.78 37.48 8.27
N GLY A 711 -1.34 37.64 9.46
CA GLY A 711 -2.08 36.56 10.10
C GLY A 711 -2.74 36.95 11.42
N ARG A 712 -3.41 36.00 12.06
CA ARG A 712 -3.95 36.10 13.42
C ARG A 712 -3.05 35.33 14.39
N ILE A 713 -2.72 35.90 15.54
CA ILE A 713 -2.03 35.18 16.61
C ILE A 713 -2.99 34.13 17.19
N GLU A 714 -2.70 32.86 17.00
CA GLU A 714 -3.47 31.75 17.58
C GLU A 714 -3.04 31.49 19.02
N ASP A 715 -1.72 31.41 19.23
CA ASP A 715 -1.16 31.11 20.55
C ASP A 715 0.25 31.68 20.72
N ILE A 716 0.61 31.93 21.98
CA ILE A 716 1.94 32.38 22.41
C ILE A 716 2.37 31.48 23.56
N ASN A 717 3.33 30.60 23.28
CA ASN A 717 3.93 29.75 24.29
C ASN A 717 5.19 30.42 24.86
N PHE A 718 5.07 30.99 26.05
CA PHE A 718 6.17 31.68 26.73
C PHE A 718 7.28 30.73 27.22
N SER A 719 6.98 29.47 27.54
CA SER A 719 8.00 28.53 28.04
C SER A 719 8.84 27.93 26.92
N ALA A 720 8.24 27.69 25.76
CA ALA A 720 8.95 27.27 24.54
C ALA A 720 9.49 28.45 23.72
N GLY A 721 9.03 29.67 24.01
CA GLY A 721 9.43 30.88 23.30
C GLY A 721 8.89 30.95 21.89
N THR A 722 7.65 30.51 21.66
CA THR A 722 7.10 30.38 20.31
C THR A 722 5.78 31.09 20.12
N ILE A 723 5.59 31.69 18.95
CA ILE A 723 4.34 32.36 18.53
C ILE A 723 3.75 31.62 17.35
N ILE A 724 2.48 31.26 17.44
CA ILE A 724 1.71 30.56 16.43
C ILE A 724 0.82 31.59 15.71
N ILE A 725 0.99 31.75 14.40
CA ILE A 725 0.28 32.75 13.58
C ILE A 725 -0.47 32.03 12.46
N ARG A 726 -1.80 32.09 12.45
CA ARG A 726 -2.62 31.60 11.32
C ARG A 726 -2.67 32.64 10.21
N GLU A 727 -2.34 32.27 8.98
CA GLU A 727 -2.42 33.12 7.80
C GLU A 727 -3.83 33.65 7.60
N ILE A 728 -3.96 34.95 7.33
CA ILE A 728 -5.22 35.55 6.87
C ILE A 728 -5.24 35.44 5.35
N GLN A 729 -6.29 34.83 4.82
CA GLN A 729 -6.40 34.46 3.41
C GLN A 729 -7.24 35.46 2.65
N ASP A 730 -6.63 36.56 2.21
CA ASP A 730 -7.26 37.57 1.36
C ASP A 730 -6.35 37.93 0.17
N TYR A 731 -5.83 36.89 -0.48
CA TYR A 731 -4.86 37.04 -1.55
C TYR A 731 -5.42 37.87 -2.70
N SER A 732 -4.68 38.91 -3.07
CA SER A 732 -5.01 39.70 -4.25
C SER A 732 -4.69 38.90 -5.51
N THR A 733 -5.62 38.87 -6.46
CA THR A 733 -5.37 38.35 -7.82
C THR A 733 -4.52 39.32 -8.66
N LYS A 734 -4.26 40.53 -8.16
CA LYS A 734 -3.40 41.52 -8.83
C LYS A 734 -1.92 41.13 -8.68
N PRO A 735 -1.11 41.25 -9.74
CA PRO A 735 0.32 40.98 -9.65
C PRO A 735 1.02 41.94 -8.68
N ILE A 736 1.86 41.41 -7.81
CA ILE A 736 2.71 42.16 -6.89
C ILE A 736 4.14 42.08 -7.37
N VAL A 737 4.74 43.24 -7.66
CA VAL A 737 6.12 43.35 -8.12
C VAL A 737 7.06 43.60 -6.94
N VAL A 738 8.03 42.71 -6.78
CA VAL A 738 9.07 42.79 -5.75
C VAL A 738 10.39 43.19 -6.40
N ASP A 739 10.89 44.37 -6.05
CA ASP A 739 12.21 44.85 -6.50
C ASP A 739 13.34 44.15 -5.72
N VAL A 740 13.79 43.01 -6.24
CA VAL A 740 14.79 42.13 -5.62
C VAL A 740 16.19 42.76 -5.73
N ALA A 741 16.54 43.31 -6.88
CA ALA A 741 17.85 43.91 -7.13
C ALA A 741 18.14 45.08 -6.19
N LYS A 742 17.18 46.00 -6.07
CA LYS A 742 17.32 47.17 -5.19
C LYS A 742 17.43 46.77 -3.73
N LYS A 743 16.59 45.82 -3.28
CA LYS A 743 16.59 45.35 -1.88
C LYS A 743 17.84 44.53 -1.52
N LEU A 744 18.44 43.78 -2.45
CA LEU A 744 19.70 43.04 -2.22
C LEU A 744 20.97 43.86 -2.50
N GLY A 745 20.85 45.05 -3.09
CA GLY A 745 22.01 45.82 -3.54
C GLY A 745 22.85 45.06 -4.58
N VAL A 746 22.19 44.44 -5.56
CA VAL A 746 22.82 43.74 -6.70
C VAL A 746 22.40 44.39 -8.01
N HIS A 747 23.24 44.28 -9.03
CA HIS A 747 22.88 44.71 -10.37
C HIS A 747 21.70 43.85 -10.90
N PRO A 748 20.68 44.43 -11.57
CA PRO A 748 19.53 43.69 -12.12
C PRO A 748 19.87 42.40 -12.87
N LYS A 749 20.87 42.45 -13.75
CA LYS A 749 21.37 41.27 -14.50
C LYS A 749 21.90 40.11 -13.64
N HIS A 750 22.11 40.31 -12.34
CA HIS A 750 22.67 39.30 -11.43
C HIS A 750 21.64 38.74 -10.44
N ILE A 751 20.36 39.15 -10.53
CA ILE A 751 19.34 38.65 -9.60
C ILE A 751 19.18 37.12 -9.67
N LYS A 752 19.33 36.52 -10.87
CA LYS A 752 19.06 35.09 -11.10
C LYS A 752 19.93 34.18 -10.22
N GLY A 753 21.20 34.53 -10.01
CA GLY A 753 22.10 33.76 -9.15
C GLY A 753 21.85 33.91 -7.64
N HIS A 754 20.89 34.75 -7.25
CA HIS A 754 20.53 35.02 -5.85
C HIS A 754 19.11 34.57 -5.51
N LEU A 755 18.31 34.18 -6.51
CA LEU A 755 16.97 33.67 -6.31
C LEU A 755 17.02 32.25 -5.73
N LYS A 756 16.09 31.95 -4.82
CA LYS A 756 15.88 30.61 -4.26
C LYS A 756 14.78 29.84 -4.99
N LYS A 757 14.08 30.50 -5.91
CA LYS A 757 12.88 30.04 -6.60
C LYS A 757 12.98 30.40 -8.07
N GLU A 758 12.39 29.58 -8.92
CA GLU A 758 12.38 29.73 -10.36
C GLU A 758 11.05 30.28 -10.88
N LEU A 759 11.01 30.56 -12.19
CA LEU A 759 9.77 30.96 -12.86
C LEU A 759 8.74 29.82 -12.72
N ASN A 760 7.49 30.18 -12.45
CA ASN A 760 6.36 29.27 -12.16
C ASN A 760 6.40 28.56 -10.80
N ASP A 761 7.43 28.78 -9.96
CA ASP A 761 7.38 28.29 -8.59
C ASP A 761 6.27 29.00 -7.80
N PHE A 762 5.54 28.22 -7.00
CA PHE A 762 4.61 28.76 -6.01
C PHE A 762 5.37 29.15 -4.74
N VAL A 763 5.11 30.36 -4.25
CA VAL A 763 5.72 30.91 -3.04
C VAL A 763 4.66 31.36 -2.06
N TYR A 764 4.93 31.17 -0.77
CA TYR A 764 4.04 31.62 0.29
C TYR A 764 4.50 32.95 0.86
N ALA A 765 3.58 33.75 1.39
CA ALA A 765 3.93 34.98 2.09
C ALA A 765 4.96 34.68 3.20
N GLY A 766 6.00 35.51 3.30
CA GLY A 766 7.12 35.31 4.22
C GLY A 766 8.22 34.37 3.75
N GLU A 767 7.98 33.55 2.73
CA GLU A 767 8.98 32.63 2.18
C GLU A 767 10.11 33.38 1.46
N GLY A 768 11.36 32.95 1.64
CA GLY A 768 12.52 33.62 1.04
C GLY A 768 12.57 33.48 -0.48
N LEU A 769 12.39 34.57 -1.21
CA LEU A 769 12.52 34.67 -2.67
C LEU A 769 13.97 34.70 -3.13
N ALA A 770 14.81 35.47 -2.42
CA ALA A 770 16.18 35.73 -2.81
C ALA A 770 17.05 35.89 -1.57
N SER A 771 18.34 35.58 -1.69
CA SER A 771 19.29 35.86 -0.62
C SER A 771 20.68 36.20 -1.12
N LYS A 772 21.39 37.04 -0.36
CA LYS A 772 22.79 37.38 -0.60
C LYS A 772 23.57 37.39 0.71
N LEU A 773 24.80 36.86 0.70
CA LEU A 773 25.74 37.08 1.79
C LEU A 773 26.42 38.45 1.62
N ILE A 774 26.28 39.32 2.61
CA ILE A 774 26.92 40.63 2.69
C ILE A 774 27.72 40.68 4.00
N GLN A 775 29.05 40.79 3.92
CA GLN A 775 29.95 40.83 5.10
C GLN A 775 29.69 39.66 6.09
N GLY A 776 29.51 38.45 5.58
CA GLY A 776 29.21 37.26 6.39
C GLY A 776 27.76 37.14 6.86
N ARG A 777 26.87 38.07 6.49
CA ARG A 777 25.44 38.09 6.89
C ARG A 777 24.53 37.76 5.70
N ALA A 778 23.63 36.80 5.87
CA ALA A 778 22.61 36.51 4.87
C ALA A 778 21.47 37.54 4.93
N VAL A 779 21.33 38.36 3.89
CA VAL A 779 20.14 39.18 3.67
C VAL A 779 19.16 38.37 2.85
N ILE A 780 17.93 38.19 3.36
CA ILE A 780 16.87 37.41 2.71
C ILE A 780 15.73 38.38 2.35
N ILE A 781 15.27 38.32 1.10
CA ILE A 781 14.04 38.97 0.67
C ILE A 781 12.93 37.94 0.71
N SER A 782 11.90 38.20 1.51
CA SER A 782 10.71 37.35 1.56
C SER A 782 9.62 37.80 0.58
N ALA A 783 8.78 36.85 0.17
CA ALA A 783 7.58 37.11 -0.59
C ALA A 783 6.58 37.91 0.26
N PRO A 784 6.04 39.04 -0.25
CA PRO A 784 5.07 39.85 0.49
C PRO A 784 3.66 39.24 0.49
N SER A 785 3.39 38.31 -0.43
CA SER A 785 2.10 37.66 -0.64
C SER A 785 2.30 36.24 -1.15
N THR A 786 1.32 35.39 -0.88
CA THR A 786 1.24 34.03 -1.42
C THR A 786 0.83 34.06 -2.91
N GLY A 787 1.49 33.28 -3.76
CA GLY A 787 1.18 33.19 -5.20
C GLY A 787 2.28 32.54 -6.04
N THR A 788 2.07 32.48 -7.35
CA THR A 788 3.02 31.93 -8.33
C THR A 788 3.96 33.02 -8.84
N ILE A 789 5.24 32.73 -9.00
CA ILE A 789 6.19 33.61 -9.69
C ILE A 789 5.87 33.63 -11.18
N LYS A 790 5.25 34.72 -11.65
CA LYS A 790 4.82 34.90 -13.05
C LYS A 790 5.90 35.49 -13.95
N GLU A 791 6.82 36.25 -13.38
CA GLU A 791 7.85 36.94 -14.15
C GLU A 791 9.09 37.17 -13.29
N ILE A 792 10.25 37.02 -13.92
CA ILE A 792 11.56 37.42 -13.39
C ILE A 792 12.18 38.37 -14.41
N ASP A 793 12.05 39.68 -14.17
CA ASP A 793 12.58 40.73 -15.05
C ASP A 793 14.05 41.01 -14.66
N ILE A 794 14.98 40.52 -15.48
CA ILE A 794 16.42 40.69 -15.28
C ILE A 794 16.95 42.08 -15.70
N GLU A 795 16.16 42.87 -16.42
CA GLU A 795 16.54 44.24 -16.79
C GLU A 795 16.22 45.21 -15.66
N LYS A 796 15.04 45.08 -15.05
CA LYS A 796 14.61 45.89 -13.89
C LYS A 796 15.04 45.29 -12.56
N GLY A 797 15.33 44.00 -12.52
CA GLY A 797 15.75 43.31 -11.31
C GLY A 797 14.59 42.96 -10.39
N THR A 798 13.40 42.74 -10.95
CA THR A 798 12.14 42.54 -10.21
C THR A 798 11.58 41.13 -10.38
N VAL A 799 10.83 40.66 -9.38
CA VAL A 799 10.08 39.39 -9.41
C VAL A 799 8.60 39.69 -9.22
N THR A 800 7.75 39.17 -10.11
CA THR A 800 6.30 39.37 -10.06
C THR A 800 5.62 38.13 -9.50
N ILE A 801 4.84 38.29 -8.42
CA ILE A 801 4.07 37.23 -7.77
C ILE A 801 2.59 37.49 -8.01
N GLN A 802 1.83 36.45 -8.36
CA GLN A 802 0.39 36.54 -8.55
C GLN A 802 -0.30 35.27 -8.04
N TYR A 803 -1.37 35.42 -7.25
CA TYR A 803 -2.23 34.30 -6.91
C TYR A 803 -3.24 34.07 -8.04
N ASP A 804 -3.12 32.95 -8.75
CA ASP A 804 -3.94 32.61 -9.91
C ASP A 804 -4.51 31.18 -9.87
N LYS A 805 -4.48 30.55 -8.69
CA LYS A 805 -5.13 29.24 -8.50
C LYS A 805 -6.64 29.38 -8.67
N LYS A 806 -7.23 28.43 -9.40
CA LYS A 806 -8.68 28.29 -9.51
C LYS A 806 -9.26 27.82 -8.17
N PRO A 807 -10.39 28.40 -7.71
CA PRO A 807 -11.13 27.89 -6.57
C PRO A 807 -11.50 26.42 -6.73
N TYR A 808 -11.49 25.67 -5.63
CA TYR A 808 -12.04 24.33 -5.59
C TYR A 808 -13.55 24.44 -5.37
N GLN A 809 -14.34 24.05 -6.36
CA GLN A 809 -15.80 24.21 -6.34
C GLN A 809 -16.50 22.86 -6.29
N LYS A 810 -17.58 22.79 -5.51
CA LYS A 810 -18.49 21.64 -5.46
C LYS A 810 -19.88 22.06 -5.91
N PHE A 811 -20.34 21.43 -6.98
CA PHE A 811 -21.69 21.59 -7.52
C PHE A 811 -22.61 20.48 -6.99
N ALA A 812 -23.92 20.75 -6.98
CA ALA A 812 -24.93 19.82 -6.49
C ALA A 812 -24.89 18.47 -7.21
N GLY A 813 -24.74 18.50 -8.54
CA GLY A 813 -24.83 17.32 -9.40
C GLY A 813 -26.23 16.70 -9.49
N ILE A 814 -27.11 16.96 -8.53
CA ILE A 814 -28.47 16.43 -8.47
C ILE A 814 -29.50 17.55 -8.31
N ARG A 815 -30.75 17.24 -8.63
CA ARG A 815 -31.90 18.09 -8.32
C ARG A 815 -32.50 17.65 -6.99
N GLY A 816 -32.80 18.59 -6.10
CA GLY A 816 -33.32 18.24 -4.79
C GLY A 816 -33.61 19.45 -3.91
N LYS A 817 -33.75 19.18 -2.61
CA LYS A 817 -33.93 20.18 -1.58
C LYS A 817 -32.86 20.04 -0.50
N VAL A 818 -32.25 21.14 -0.09
CA VAL A 818 -31.31 21.13 1.04
C VAL A 818 -32.07 20.85 2.33
N VAL A 819 -31.69 19.78 3.03
CA VAL A 819 -32.32 19.34 4.29
C VAL A 819 -31.45 19.58 5.51
N LYS A 820 -30.15 19.79 5.31
CA LYS A 820 -29.19 20.08 6.38
C LYS A 820 -28.02 20.87 5.83
N VAL A 821 -27.57 21.89 6.56
CA VAL A 821 -26.33 22.62 6.27
C VAL A 821 -25.41 22.56 7.48
N GLU A 822 -24.15 22.20 7.22
CA GLU A 822 -23.05 22.35 8.18
C GLU A 822 -22.22 23.55 7.75
N GLU A 823 -22.23 24.59 8.59
CA GLU A 823 -21.61 25.87 8.29
C GLU A 823 -20.16 25.70 7.81
N ASN A 824 -19.84 26.32 6.68
CA ASN A 824 -18.53 26.30 6.02
C ASN A 824 -18.00 24.93 5.57
N ILE A 825 -18.73 23.82 5.74
CA ILE A 825 -18.22 22.46 5.46
C ILE A 825 -19.07 21.69 4.47
N SER A 826 -20.39 21.57 4.68
CA SER A 826 -21.19 20.65 3.89
C SER A 826 -22.67 21.03 3.77
N ALA A 827 -23.33 20.49 2.75
CA ALA A 827 -24.78 20.53 2.62
C ALA A 827 -25.31 19.15 2.21
N SER A 828 -26.40 18.73 2.87
CA SER A 828 -27.12 17.49 2.56
C SER A 828 -28.38 17.80 1.76
N ILE A 829 -28.54 17.07 0.65
CA ILE A 829 -29.56 17.27 -0.36
C ILE A 829 -30.46 16.04 -0.38
N GLU A 830 -31.74 16.24 -0.12
CA GLU A 830 -32.77 15.24 -0.33
C GLU A 830 -33.25 15.25 -1.78
N TYR A 831 -33.34 14.08 -2.38
CA TYR A 831 -33.83 13.88 -3.75
C TYR A 831 -34.71 12.64 -3.82
N GLU A 832 -35.65 12.64 -4.77
CA GLU A 832 -36.47 11.49 -5.12
C GLU A 832 -35.93 10.90 -6.43
N GLY A 833 -35.63 9.60 -6.45
CA GLY A 833 -35.06 8.95 -7.62
C GLY A 833 -34.65 7.51 -7.37
N SER A 834 -33.95 6.94 -8.35
CA SER A 834 -33.42 5.57 -8.29
C SER A 834 -31.90 5.59 -8.18
N ASN A 835 -31.36 4.84 -7.23
CA ASN A 835 -29.94 4.58 -7.04
C ASN A 835 -29.57 3.23 -7.67
N LEU A 836 -28.56 3.24 -8.53
CA LEU A 836 -27.94 2.08 -9.16
C LEU A 836 -26.43 2.12 -8.89
N SER A 837 -25.76 0.98 -9.09
CA SER A 837 -24.31 0.87 -8.91
C SER A 837 -23.64 0.10 -10.05
N GLY A 838 -22.47 0.56 -10.44
CA GLY A 838 -21.57 -0.21 -11.30
C GLY A 838 -20.66 -1.14 -10.50
N ILE A 839 -19.91 -2.02 -11.17
CA ILE A 839 -18.89 -2.83 -10.50
C ILE A 839 -17.59 -2.03 -10.30
N ILE A 840 -17.24 -1.17 -11.26
CA ILE A 840 -16.08 -0.29 -11.25
C ILE A 840 -16.33 0.96 -12.11
N GLY A 841 -15.80 2.09 -11.70
CA GLY A 841 -15.88 3.35 -12.43
C GLY A 841 -14.55 4.10 -12.42
N PHE A 842 -14.46 5.14 -13.24
CA PHE A 842 -13.26 5.97 -13.42
C PHE A 842 -13.66 7.41 -13.66
N GLY A 843 -12.81 8.35 -13.27
CA GLY A 843 -13.02 9.79 -13.41
C GLY A 843 -14.03 10.38 -12.43
N SER A 844 -14.03 11.71 -12.37
CA SER A 844 -14.84 12.51 -11.45
C SER A 844 -16.34 12.44 -11.76
N SER A 845 -17.18 12.97 -10.87
CA SER A 845 -18.63 12.98 -11.09
C SER A 845 -19.11 13.88 -12.24
N ALA A 846 -20.21 13.51 -12.88
CA ALA A 846 -20.89 14.33 -13.88
C ALA A 846 -22.41 14.16 -13.84
N SER A 847 -23.12 15.14 -14.42
CA SER A 847 -24.57 15.11 -14.57
C SER A 847 -25.00 15.46 -15.99
N GLY A 848 -26.05 14.82 -16.46
CA GLY A 848 -26.61 15.05 -17.79
C GLY A 848 -27.82 14.14 -18.03
N ASP A 849 -28.57 14.41 -19.08
CA ASP A 849 -29.71 13.55 -19.42
C ASP A 849 -29.22 12.22 -20.00
N ILE A 850 -29.94 11.15 -19.69
CA ILE A 850 -29.65 9.80 -20.19
C ILE A 850 -29.98 9.72 -21.69
N LEU A 851 -29.03 9.21 -22.46
CA LEU A 851 -29.21 8.76 -23.83
C LEU A 851 -28.91 7.25 -23.91
N PHE A 852 -29.93 6.44 -24.17
CA PHE A 852 -29.78 4.99 -24.27
C PHE A 852 -29.42 4.58 -25.70
N PHE A 853 -28.22 4.02 -25.91
CA PHE A 853 -27.80 3.56 -27.24
C PHE A 853 -28.45 2.23 -27.62
N LYS A 854 -29.00 2.18 -28.83
CA LYS A 854 -29.54 0.98 -29.46
C LYS A 854 -28.53 0.40 -30.45
N GLU A 855 -28.65 -0.88 -30.76
CA GLU A 855 -27.87 -1.49 -31.86
C GLU A 855 -28.04 -0.65 -33.14
N ASN A 856 -26.92 -0.25 -33.75
CA ASN A 856 -26.82 0.58 -34.97
C ASN A 856 -27.05 2.10 -34.82
N MET A 857 -26.95 2.67 -33.62
CA MET A 857 -26.83 4.12 -33.46
C MET A 857 -25.37 4.57 -33.62
N ASP A 858 -25.13 5.55 -34.48
CA ASP A 858 -23.84 6.21 -34.61
C ASP A 858 -23.67 7.30 -33.55
N LEU A 859 -22.44 7.47 -33.05
CA LEU A 859 -22.04 8.58 -32.19
C LEU A 859 -22.04 9.89 -33.00
N ASP A 860 -23.05 10.74 -32.78
CA ASP A 860 -23.13 12.06 -33.40
C ASP A 860 -23.14 13.20 -32.36
N GLU A 861 -22.43 14.29 -32.67
CA GLU A 861 -22.28 15.43 -31.77
C GLU A 861 -23.61 16.12 -31.45
N LYS A 862 -24.58 16.15 -32.38
CA LYS A 862 -25.85 16.87 -32.17
C LYS A 862 -26.72 16.18 -31.13
N THR A 863 -26.68 14.86 -31.06
CA THR A 863 -27.51 14.06 -30.15
C THR A 863 -26.80 13.77 -28.82
N CYS A 864 -25.48 13.54 -28.85
CA CYS A 864 -24.75 13.00 -27.70
C CYS A 864 -24.05 14.07 -26.85
N CYS A 865 -23.80 15.26 -27.38
CA CYS A 865 -23.15 16.34 -26.63
C CYS A 865 -23.94 16.68 -25.35
N ASP A 866 -23.22 16.86 -24.25
CA ASP A 866 -23.78 17.14 -22.92
C ASP A 866 -24.70 16.03 -22.33
N LYS A 867 -24.72 14.80 -22.89
CA LYS A 867 -25.52 13.66 -22.39
C LYS A 867 -24.67 12.63 -21.63
N ILE A 868 -25.34 11.85 -20.77
CA ILE A 868 -24.79 10.61 -20.22
C ILE A 868 -25.25 9.46 -21.12
N VAL A 869 -24.28 8.81 -21.77
CA VAL A 869 -24.55 7.79 -22.77
C VAL A 869 -24.52 6.40 -22.14
N VAL A 870 -25.56 5.60 -22.36
CA VAL A 870 -25.67 4.24 -21.86
C VAL A 870 -25.47 3.25 -23.01
N TYR A 871 -24.40 2.46 -22.92
CA TYR A 871 -24.10 1.35 -23.82
C TYR A 871 -24.47 0.01 -23.16
N PRO A 872 -25.49 -0.69 -23.65
CA PRO A 872 -25.87 -2.00 -23.08
C PRO A 872 -24.88 -3.13 -23.44
N GLU A 873 -23.95 -2.86 -24.35
CA GLU A 873 -22.95 -3.79 -24.88
C GLU A 873 -21.54 -3.24 -24.61
N LYS A 874 -20.53 -4.06 -24.92
CA LYS A 874 -19.11 -3.71 -24.77
C LYS A 874 -18.75 -2.45 -25.55
N ILE A 875 -17.93 -1.60 -24.92
CA ILE A 875 -17.28 -0.45 -25.56
C ILE A 875 -15.79 -0.71 -25.78
N ASP A 876 -15.17 0.05 -26.68
CA ASP A 876 -13.75 -0.03 -27.02
C ASP A 876 -13.06 1.35 -26.95
N TYR A 877 -11.75 1.38 -27.22
CA TYR A 877 -10.98 2.62 -27.23
C TYR A 877 -11.48 3.65 -28.26
N HIS A 878 -12.03 3.20 -29.40
CA HIS A 878 -12.53 4.08 -30.44
C HIS A 878 -13.78 4.84 -29.98
N ILE A 879 -14.72 4.13 -29.34
CA ILE A 879 -15.93 4.70 -28.73
C ILE A 879 -15.54 5.73 -27.66
N LEU A 880 -14.58 5.39 -26.79
CA LEU A 880 -14.13 6.32 -25.75
C LEU A 880 -13.55 7.60 -26.33
N LYS A 881 -12.67 7.47 -27.33
CA LYS A 881 -12.04 8.63 -27.98
C LYS A 881 -13.08 9.49 -28.72
N GLN A 882 -13.95 8.88 -29.52
CA GLN A 882 -15.00 9.60 -30.24
C GLN A 882 -15.96 10.32 -29.29
N SER A 883 -16.32 9.68 -28.17
CA SER A 883 -17.16 10.27 -27.13
C SER A 883 -16.50 11.50 -26.47
N ALA A 884 -15.16 11.49 -26.33
CA ALA A 884 -14.40 12.65 -25.86
C ALA A 884 -14.41 13.79 -26.87
N ASP A 885 -14.23 13.47 -28.15
CA ASP A 885 -14.23 14.45 -29.24
C ASP A 885 -15.58 15.18 -29.36
N ILE A 886 -16.70 14.46 -29.14
CA ILE A 886 -18.06 15.02 -29.17
C ILE A 886 -18.58 15.53 -27.81
N LYS A 887 -17.74 15.51 -26.76
CA LYS A 887 -18.02 16.09 -25.43
C LYS A 887 -19.25 15.51 -24.73
N VAL A 888 -19.36 14.18 -24.66
CA VAL A 888 -20.32 13.53 -23.75
C VAL A 888 -20.02 13.91 -22.29
N LYS A 889 -21.04 13.90 -21.42
CA LYS A 889 -20.84 14.13 -19.97
C LYS A 889 -20.35 12.89 -19.24
N GLY A 890 -20.60 11.71 -19.78
CA GLY A 890 -20.26 10.46 -19.12
C GLY A 890 -20.75 9.24 -19.88
N ILE A 891 -20.17 8.09 -19.55
CA ILE A 891 -20.51 6.80 -20.15
C ILE A 891 -20.88 5.80 -19.05
N ILE A 892 -21.97 5.07 -19.26
CA ILE A 892 -22.31 3.85 -18.53
C ILE A 892 -22.27 2.71 -19.56
N ALA A 893 -21.45 1.69 -19.34
CA ALA A 893 -21.32 0.56 -20.26
C ALA A 893 -21.37 -0.78 -19.54
N SER A 894 -21.75 -1.85 -20.25
CA SER A 894 -21.73 -3.19 -19.67
C SER A 894 -20.31 -3.64 -19.37
N SER A 895 -19.41 -3.49 -20.34
CA SER A 895 -18.05 -4.02 -20.29
C SER A 895 -17.09 -3.29 -21.22
N ILE A 896 -15.81 -3.52 -21.01
CA ILE A 896 -14.69 -3.00 -21.81
C ILE A 896 -13.50 -3.96 -21.70
N ASP A 897 -12.62 -4.02 -22.70
CA ASP A 897 -11.33 -4.69 -22.52
C ASP A 897 -10.40 -3.83 -21.66
N ASN A 898 -9.70 -4.46 -20.70
CA ASN A 898 -8.74 -3.75 -19.84
C ASN A 898 -7.71 -2.96 -20.67
N LYS A 899 -7.23 -3.55 -21.78
CA LYS A 899 -6.26 -2.92 -22.70
C LYS A 899 -6.75 -1.59 -23.26
N ASP A 900 -8.02 -1.53 -23.69
CA ASP A 900 -8.60 -0.31 -24.27
C ASP A 900 -8.78 0.78 -23.22
N LEU A 901 -9.18 0.39 -22.02
CA LEU A 901 -9.32 1.30 -20.90
C LEU A 901 -7.96 1.88 -20.47
N VAL A 902 -6.94 1.04 -20.30
CA VAL A 902 -5.56 1.47 -19.98
C VAL A 902 -5.03 2.44 -21.03
N LYS A 903 -5.29 2.16 -22.31
CA LYS A 903 -4.91 3.06 -23.41
C LYS A 903 -5.64 4.41 -23.38
N PHE A 904 -6.85 4.47 -22.84
CA PHE A 904 -7.60 5.72 -22.70
C PHE A 904 -7.18 6.53 -21.46
N ILE A 905 -6.91 5.85 -20.35
CA ILE A 905 -6.51 6.49 -19.08
C ILE A 905 -5.01 6.88 -19.09
N ASP A 906 -4.18 6.20 -19.88
CA ASP A 906 -2.71 6.32 -19.91
C ASP A 906 -2.03 5.82 -18.62
N SER A 907 -2.64 4.83 -17.96
CA SER A 907 -2.05 4.15 -16.79
C SER A 907 -2.66 2.75 -16.59
N GLU A 908 -1.86 1.80 -16.10
CA GLU A 908 -2.36 0.48 -15.69
C GLU A 908 -3.31 0.58 -14.48
N ILE A 909 -4.25 -0.37 -14.39
CA ILE A 909 -5.24 -0.40 -13.30
C ILE A 909 -4.63 -1.17 -12.12
N GLY A 910 -4.30 -0.46 -11.04
CA GLY A 910 -3.68 -1.03 -9.83
C GLY A 910 -4.70 -1.40 -8.74
N VAL A 911 -4.55 -0.79 -7.55
CA VAL A 911 -5.55 -0.92 -6.47
C VAL A 911 -6.76 -0.20 -7.03
N ALA A 912 -7.92 -0.84 -7.18
CA ALA A 912 -9.11 -0.16 -7.69
C ALA A 912 -9.70 0.81 -6.64
N LEU A 913 -8.90 1.83 -6.31
CA LEU A 913 -9.22 3.12 -5.76
C LEU A 913 -9.20 4.10 -6.94
N THR A 914 -10.36 4.34 -7.53
CA THR A 914 -10.53 5.10 -8.77
C THR A 914 -11.42 6.32 -8.55
N GLY A 915 -11.59 7.15 -9.58
CA GLY A 915 -12.48 8.32 -9.57
C GLY A 915 -11.77 9.67 -9.58
N ASP A 916 -10.44 9.66 -9.46
CA ASP A 916 -9.59 10.85 -9.53
C ASP A 916 -8.73 10.89 -10.81
N GLU A 917 -8.93 9.93 -11.72
CA GLU A 917 -8.25 9.92 -13.02
C GLU A 917 -8.59 11.18 -13.81
N LYS A 918 -7.58 11.77 -14.46
CA LYS A 918 -7.73 12.99 -15.26
C LYS A 918 -8.24 12.68 -16.66
N ILE A 919 -9.41 12.06 -16.73
CA ILE A 919 -10.10 11.72 -17.98
C ILE A 919 -11.20 12.75 -18.33
N PRO A 920 -11.58 12.91 -19.61
CA PRO A 920 -12.52 13.95 -20.05
C PRO A 920 -13.92 13.86 -19.44
N TYR A 921 -14.36 12.65 -19.07
CA TYR A 921 -15.66 12.37 -18.48
C TYR A 921 -15.62 11.06 -17.67
N PRO A 922 -16.51 10.88 -16.68
CA PRO A 922 -16.64 9.62 -15.96
C PRO A 922 -17.08 8.44 -16.81
N ILE A 923 -16.52 7.28 -16.51
CA ILE A 923 -16.90 5.99 -17.10
C ILE A 923 -17.35 5.08 -15.96
N ILE A 924 -18.52 4.45 -16.10
CA ILE A 924 -18.98 3.41 -15.17
C ILE A 924 -19.19 2.11 -15.96
N ILE A 925 -18.51 1.06 -15.52
CA ILE A 925 -18.69 -0.30 -16.03
C ILE A 925 -19.62 -1.04 -15.06
N THR A 926 -20.71 -1.59 -15.58
CA THR A 926 -21.69 -2.28 -14.75
C THR A 926 -21.25 -3.71 -14.46
N GLU A 927 -20.74 -4.45 -15.46
CA GLU A 927 -20.55 -5.90 -15.34
C GLU A 927 -19.08 -6.29 -15.14
N GLY A 928 -18.16 -5.95 -16.05
CA GLY A 928 -16.76 -6.34 -15.89
C GLY A 928 -15.90 -6.15 -17.15
N PHE A 929 -14.77 -6.84 -17.21
CA PHE A 929 -13.80 -6.73 -18.31
C PHE A 929 -13.93 -7.85 -19.34
N GLY A 930 -14.08 -7.53 -20.62
CA GLY A 930 -14.36 -8.52 -21.68
C GLY A 930 -15.67 -8.24 -22.38
N ASP A 931 -16.40 -9.27 -22.78
CA ASP A 931 -17.57 -9.16 -23.66
C ASP A 931 -18.91 -9.33 -22.91
N PHE A 932 -19.02 -8.87 -21.67
CA PHE A 932 -20.23 -9.03 -20.86
C PHE A 932 -21.37 -8.13 -21.34
N LYS A 933 -22.60 -8.64 -21.25
CA LYS A 933 -23.84 -7.90 -21.56
C LYS A 933 -24.45 -7.30 -20.31
N MET A 934 -25.08 -6.13 -20.46
CA MET A 934 -25.73 -5.46 -19.35
C MET A 934 -26.88 -6.29 -18.77
N ASP A 935 -27.05 -6.30 -17.45
CA ASP A 935 -28.18 -6.97 -16.79
C ASP A 935 -29.52 -6.44 -17.36
N GLU A 936 -30.43 -7.35 -17.71
CA GLU A 936 -31.70 -7.00 -18.37
C GLU A 936 -32.52 -5.97 -17.59
N ARG A 937 -32.46 -5.96 -16.25
CA ARG A 937 -33.15 -4.97 -15.42
C ARG A 937 -32.57 -3.58 -15.60
N TYR A 938 -31.25 -3.46 -15.73
CA TYR A 938 -30.58 -2.18 -15.99
C TYR A 938 -30.91 -1.72 -17.41
N VAL A 939 -30.89 -2.62 -18.40
CA VAL A 939 -31.31 -2.32 -19.78
C VAL A 939 -32.74 -1.78 -19.82
N GLU A 940 -33.69 -2.47 -19.19
CA GLU A 940 -35.08 -2.00 -19.13
C GLU A 940 -35.23 -0.67 -18.40
N PHE A 941 -34.50 -0.48 -17.30
CA PHE A 941 -34.55 0.73 -16.50
C PHE A 941 -34.01 1.94 -17.28
N PHE A 942 -32.84 1.82 -17.92
CA PHE A 942 -32.26 2.92 -18.69
C PHE A 942 -33.08 3.24 -19.94
N LYS A 943 -33.68 2.24 -20.60
CA LYS A 943 -34.65 2.48 -21.69
C LYS A 943 -35.86 3.29 -21.21
N LYS A 944 -36.42 2.97 -20.04
CA LYS A 944 -37.55 3.71 -19.45
C LYS A 944 -37.16 5.10 -18.93
N SER A 945 -35.87 5.30 -18.68
CA SER A 945 -35.31 6.55 -18.13
C SER A 945 -34.65 7.43 -19.17
N GLU A 946 -34.80 7.13 -20.46
CA GLU A 946 -34.28 7.96 -21.55
C GLU A 946 -34.80 9.41 -21.43
N GLY A 947 -33.89 10.38 -21.51
CA GLY A 947 -34.19 11.80 -21.32
C GLY A 947 -34.35 12.26 -19.88
N LYS A 948 -34.27 11.36 -18.88
CA LYS A 948 -34.21 11.74 -17.46
C LYS A 948 -32.82 12.22 -17.08
N LEU A 949 -32.75 13.05 -16.04
CA LEU A 949 -31.49 13.53 -15.50
C LEU A 949 -30.79 12.42 -14.72
N ALA A 950 -29.52 12.18 -15.02
CA ALA A 950 -28.66 11.30 -14.24
C ALA A 950 -27.48 12.05 -13.64
N TYR A 951 -27.05 11.60 -12.47
CA TYR A 951 -25.77 11.91 -11.85
C TYR A 951 -24.96 10.62 -11.76
N ILE A 952 -23.72 10.65 -12.23
CA ILE A 952 -22.80 9.53 -12.12
C ILE A 952 -21.53 9.94 -11.39
N ASN A 953 -20.99 9.03 -10.59
CA ASN A 953 -19.71 9.18 -9.89
C ASN A 953 -18.88 7.91 -10.07
N GLY A 954 -17.73 8.05 -10.74
CA GLY A 954 -16.81 6.95 -11.03
C GLY A 954 -16.03 6.42 -9.82
N HIS A 955 -16.09 7.11 -8.67
CA HIS A 955 -15.31 6.70 -7.50
C HIS A 955 -15.61 5.26 -7.07
N THR A 956 -14.57 4.43 -7.10
CA THR A 956 -14.63 3.02 -6.69
C THR A 956 -13.53 2.75 -5.68
N GLN A 957 -13.85 1.96 -4.66
CA GLN A 957 -12.91 1.41 -3.70
C GLN A 957 -13.29 -0.05 -3.45
N ILE A 958 -12.47 -0.99 -3.90
CA ILE A 958 -12.78 -2.43 -3.81
C ILE A 958 -12.40 -3.08 -2.47
N ARG A 959 -11.65 -2.38 -1.61
CA ARG A 959 -11.13 -2.91 -0.33
C ARG A 959 -11.20 -1.85 0.77
N ALA A 960 -11.54 -2.27 1.99
CA ALA A 960 -11.56 -1.45 3.21
C ALA A 960 -12.42 -0.18 3.08
N GLY A 961 -13.71 -0.24 3.44
CA GLY A 961 -14.65 0.85 3.14
C GLY A 961 -15.17 0.79 1.70
N VAL A 962 -15.60 -0.41 1.28
CA VAL A 962 -16.00 -0.72 -0.10
C VAL A 962 -17.00 0.32 -0.60
N THR A 963 -16.61 1.02 -1.66
CA THR A 963 -17.43 2.02 -2.33
C THR A 963 -17.59 1.62 -3.79
N ARG A 964 -18.83 1.48 -4.23
CA ARG A 964 -19.15 1.21 -5.64
C ARG A 964 -19.45 2.53 -6.37
N PRO A 965 -19.16 2.64 -7.66
CA PRO A 965 -19.51 3.81 -8.44
C PRO A 965 -21.04 3.99 -8.44
N ARG A 966 -21.48 5.22 -8.24
CA ARG A 966 -22.90 5.54 -8.05
C ARG A 966 -23.50 6.09 -9.33
N ILE A 967 -24.72 5.62 -9.63
CA ILE A 967 -25.58 6.15 -10.68
C ILE A 967 -26.89 6.55 -9.99
N ILE A 968 -27.27 7.81 -10.10
CA ILE A 968 -28.52 8.36 -9.55
C ILE A 968 -29.35 8.86 -10.71
N VAL A 969 -30.60 8.40 -10.83
CA VAL A 969 -31.53 8.81 -11.91
C VAL A 969 -32.77 9.43 -11.30
N MET A 970 -33.13 10.63 -11.78
CA MET A 970 -34.23 11.46 -11.27
C MET A 970 -35.34 11.65 -12.32
#